data_AF-A0A8W4FR73-F1
#
_entry.id   AF-A0A8W4FR73-F1
#
_cell.length_a   1.000
_cell.length_b   1.000
_cell.length_c   1.000
_cell.angle_alpha   90.00
_cell.angle_beta   90.00
_cell.angle_gamma   90.00
#
_symmetry.space_group_name_H-M   'P 1'
#
loop_
_entity.id
_entity.type
_entity.pdbx_description
1 polymer ?
#
loop_
_entity_poly.entity_id
_entity_poly.type
_entity_poly.pdbx_seq_one_letter_code
_entity_poly.pdbx_strand_id
1 'polypeptide(L)'
;MLPARTALWLRLTLVLGLALVGPVTVGWALARAPIYVSSWAVRVSQGYQEAERLARKFGFVNLGQIFPDGQYFHLRHRGVVQHSLTPHWGHRLRLKKDPKVQWFQQQTLRRRVKRSLVVPTDPWFSKQWYMNNQVQPDLNILQVWSQGLSGQGIVVSVLDDGIEKDHPDLWANYDPLASYDFNDYDPDPQPRYTPSDENRHGTRCAGEVAAKANNRFCGAGVAYNARIGGVRMLDGTITDVIEAQSLSLQPQHIHIYSASWGPEDDGRTVEGPGILTREAFRRGVTKGRGGLGTLFIWASGNGGLHYDNCNCDGYTNSIHTLSVGSTTQQGHLPWYSEACASTLTTTYSSGVATDPQIVTTDLHHRCTDKHTGTSASAPLAAGMIALALEANPFLTWRDMQHLVVRASRPAQLQAEDWRTNGVGRQVSHHYGYGLLDAGLLVDMARSWLPTQPQKKCVIPIVPILPLMHVRKNVSACAGHANYIRSLEHVQVQLSLSYSRRGDLEISLTSPMGTRSTLVAIRPFDISGQGYDNWIFMSTHFWDEDPRGLWTLGLENKGYYFNTGTLYRYTLLLYGTVTSSACVQRDTEGLCQECHSPAYILGHLCLAYCPPRYFNHTQQTVTAGPGRPATPALRVCSSCHSSCYTCRGSSPLDCTSCLPPSTLDEQRGSCSGPAPDKGHPPPTATAHRRSPAQAMVLALIAVAFGSPLLCSMLLVGCLPLWVGSPSTGGHSSHPLLWAGTWLRLSRNWCVPQPRPHGTADHCPDWHPSEPALGGQARGGYMGSCNLDLAGPSERGGEREREREV
;
A
#
# COMPACT_ATOMS: atom_id res chain seq x y z
N MET A 1 -41.38 33.14 69.22
CA MET A 1 -40.13 32.37 69.39
C MET A 1 -39.85 31.60 68.10
N LEU A 2 -38.60 31.55 67.65
CA LEU A 2 -38.07 30.52 66.72
C LEU A 2 -38.02 29.13 67.47
N PRO A 3 -37.70 27.96 66.85
CA PRO A 3 -37.05 27.78 65.55
C PRO A 3 -37.50 26.60 64.62
N ALA A 4 -37.03 26.70 63.36
CA ALA A 4 -36.45 25.64 62.52
C ALA A 4 -37.13 24.25 62.33
N ARG A 5 -37.88 24.12 61.22
CA ARG A 5 -37.94 22.86 60.43
C ARG A 5 -37.79 23.01 58.90
N THR A 6 -37.88 24.22 58.35
CA THR A 6 -37.88 24.47 56.89
C THR A 6 -36.51 24.67 56.25
N ALA A 7 -35.46 24.98 57.02
CA ALA A 7 -34.10 25.22 56.49
C ALA A 7 -33.29 23.95 56.13
N LEU A 8 -33.76 22.77 56.53
CA LEU A 8 -33.03 21.50 56.33
C LEU A 8 -33.28 20.88 54.96
N TRP A 9 -34.52 20.93 54.47
CA TRP A 9 -34.92 20.32 53.18
C TRP A 9 -34.31 21.03 51.97
N LEU A 10 -34.25 22.37 51.98
CA LEU A 10 -33.58 23.15 50.93
C LEU A 10 -32.05 22.99 50.90
N ARG A 11 -31.43 22.52 51.98
CA ARG A 11 -29.99 22.19 52.00
C ARG A 11 -29.70 20.77 51.52
N LEU A 12 -30.59 19.80 51.75
CA LEU A 12 -30.40 18.43 51.24
C LEU A 12 -30.55 18.35 49.72
N THR A 13 -31.53 19.05 49.14
CA THR A 13 -31.74 19.04 47.67
C THR A 13 -30.59 19.70 46.91
N LEU A 14 -29.99 20.76 47.45
CA LEU A 14 -28.82 21.41 46.84
C LEU A 14 -27.56 20.53 46.89
N VAL A 15 -27.39 19.74 47.96
CA VAL A 15 -26.22 18.85 48.13
C VAL A 15 -26.32 17.59 47.26
N LEU A 16 -27.52 17.03 47.06
CA LEU A 16 -27.72 15.92 46.12
C LEU A 16 -27.71 16.36 44.64
N GLY A 17 -28.18 17.57 44.33
CA GLY A 17 -28.14 18.11 42.96
C GLY A 17 -26.72 18.33 42.41
N LEU A 18 -25.75 18.64 43.27
CA LEU A 18 -24.34 18.84 42.89
C LEU A 18 -23.53 17.54 42.76
N ALA A 19 -24.10 16.38 43.13
CA ALA A 19 -23.43 15.08 43.03
C ALA A 19 -23.66 14.34 41.69
N LEU A 20 -24.57 14.84 40.84
CA LEU A 20 -24.94 14.21 39.56
C LEU A 20 -24.50 14.98 38.31
N VAL A 21 -23.89 16.15 38.45
CA VAL A 21 -23.15 16.79 37.35
C VAL A 21 -21.73 16.22 37.33
N GLY A 22 -21.57 15.08 36.67
CA GLY A 22 -20.24 14.52 36.42
C GLY A 22 -19.39 15.55 35.66
N PRO A 23 -18.11 15.75 36.02
CA PRO A 23 -17.25 16.66 35.29
C PRO A 23 -17.09 16.15 33.86
N VAL A 24 -17.45 16.99 32.89
CA VAL A 24 -17.13 16.78 31.47
C VAL A 24 -15.64 16.46 31.39
N THR A 25 -15.30 15.28 30.88
CA THR A 25 -13.90 14.83 30.77
C THR A 25 -13.18 15.54 29.63
N VAL A 26 -12.98 16.85 29.78
CA VAL A 26 -11.87 17.54 29.13
C VAL A 26 -10.61 16.85 29.60
N GLY A 27 -9.79 16.37 28.65
CA GLY A 27 -8.61 15.55 28.91
C GLY A 27 -7.48 16.27 29.64
N TRP A 28 -7.64 16.53 30.93
CA TRP A 28 -6.55 16.93 31.81
C TRP A 28 -5.74 15.68 32.15
N ALA A 29 -4.60 15.53 31.47
CA ALA A 29 -3.62 14.51 31.82
C ALA A 29 -3.27 14.64 33.32
N LEU A 30 -3.54 13.58 34.10
CA LEU A 30 -3.18 13.50 35.51
C LEU A 30 -1.69 13.83 35.69
N ALA A 31 -1.41 15.03 36.21
CA ALA A 31 -0.06 15.48 36.50
C ALA A 31 0.53 14.57 37.59
N ARG A 32 1.26 13.54 37.16
CA ARG A 32 1.83 12.52 38.05
C ARG A 32 2.70 13.18 39.13
N ALA A 33 2.55 12.70 40.36
CA ALA A 33 3.28 13.25 41.51
C ALA A 33 4.80 13.25 41.26
N PRO A 34 5.51 14.36 41.58
CA PRO A 34 6.94 14.45 41.37
C PRO A 34 7.72 13.51 42.30
N ILE A 35 8.59 12.68 41.72
CA ILE A 35 9.54 11.87 42.48
C ILE A 35 10.73 12.77 42.82
N TYR A 36 10.90 13.12 44.09
CA TYR A 36 12.04 13.87 44.61
C TYR A 36 13.26 12.97 44.75
N VAL A 37 14.46 13.52 44.54
CA VAL A 37 15.72 12.77 44.67
C VAL A 37 16.61 13.30 45.80
N SER A 38 17.66 12.56 46.18
CA SER A 38 18.62 12.93 47.25
C SER A 38 19.59 14.08 46.89
N SER A 39 19.16 15.01 46.03
CA SER A 39 19.99 16.06 45.46
C SER A 39 19.26 17.40 45.34
N TRP A 40 20.02 18.49 45.42
CA TRP A 40 19.55 19.87 45.44
C TRP A 40 20.41 20.73 44.51
N ALA A 41 19.78 21.70 43.87
CA ALA A 41 20.46 22.88 43.33
C ALA A 41 20.32 24.01 44.34
N VAL A 42 21.38 24.76 44.61
CA VAL A 42 21.40 25.86 45.60
C VAL A 42 22.13 27.06 45.00
N ARG A 43 21.56 28.26 45.16
CA ARG A 43 22.21 29.53 44.83
C ARG A 43 22.73 30.18 46.11
N VAL A 44 24.02 30.49 46.16
CA VAL A 44 24.67 31.11 47.33
C VAL A 44 25.36 32.43 46.97
N SER A 45 25.38 33.37 47.92
CA SER A 45 25.86 34.74 47.68
C SER A 45 27.39 34.90 47.58
N GLN A 46 28.18 33.88 47.93
CA GLN A 46 29.64 33.98 48.09
C GLN A 46 30.40 32.80 47.43
N GLY A 47 29.86 32.27 46.34
CA GLY A 47 30.54 31.30 45.48
C GLY A 47 30.90 29.96 46.15
N TYR A 48 31.94 29.31 45.61
CA TYR A 48 32.29 27.91 45.93
C TYR A 48 32.58 27.68 47.42
N GLN A 49 33.32 28.58 48.08
CA GLN A 49 33.67 28.45 49.50
C GLN A 49 32.41 28.41 50.40
N GLU A 50 31.40 29.20 50.05
CA GLU A 50 30.16 29.27 50.81
C GLU A 50 29.26 28.05 50.55
N ALA A 51 29.21 27.54 49.31
CA ALA A 51 28.55 26.27 48.98
C ALA A 51 29.20 25.07 49.71
N GLU A 52 30.53 25.07 49.81
CA GLU A 52 31.31 24.06 50.51
C GLU A 52 31.07 24.11 52.04
N ARG A 53 31.05 25.32 52.62
CA ARG A 53 30.65 25.55 54.03
C ARG A 53 29.25 25.02 54.30
N LEU A 54 28.29 25.35 53.43
CA LEU A 54 26.89 24.94 53.51
C LEU A 54 26.75 23.42 53.42
N ALA A 55 27.53 22.78 52.53
CA ALA A 55 27.54 21.34 52.35
C ALA A 55 27.97 20.63 53.64
N ARG A 56 29.14 20.98 54.19
CA ARG A 56 29.65 20.42 55.46
C ARG A 56 28.69 20.66 56.62
N LYS A 57 28.18 21.90 56.77
CA LYS A 57 27.27 22.31 57.85
C LYS A 57 25.98 21.46 57.92
N PHE A 58 25.48 21.00 56.77
CA PHE A 58 24.19 20.31 56.68
C PHE A 58 24.27 18.87 56.15
N GLY A 59 25.47 18.27 56.09
CA GLY A 59 25.71 16.87 55.71
C GLY A 59 25.62 16.56 54.21
N PHE A 60 25.61 17.59 53.35
CA PHE A 60 25.68 17.39 51.91
C PHE A 60 27.13 17.17 51.45
N VAL A 61 27.28 16.50 50.31
CA VAL A 61 28.45 16.54 49.46
C VAL A 61 28.22 17.61 48.39
N ASN A 62 29.17 18.52 48.25
CA ASN A 62 29.24 19.47 47.15
C ASN A 62 29.76 18.74 45.90
N LEU A 63 29.01 18.78 44.81
CA LEU A 63 29.35 18.15 43.52
C LEU A 63 29.86 19.19 42.50
N GLY A 64 30.00 20.45 42.91
CA GLY A 64 30.53 21.53 42.08
C GLY A 64 29.47 22.52 41.57
N GLN A 65 29.92 23.44 40.72
CA GLN A 65 29.09 24.49 40.13
C GLN A 65 28.22 23.95 38.98
N ILE A 66 26.99 24.42 38.88
CA ILE A 66 26.02 24.07 37.83
C ILE A 66 26.21 24.96 36.60
N PHE A 67 26.57 26.22 36.80
CA PHE A 67 26.79 27.20 35.73
C PHE A 67 28.17 27.87 35.88
N PRO A 68 28.76 28.40 34.80
CA PRO A 68 30.05 29.09 34.83
C PRO A 68 30.05 30.39 35.64
N ASP A 69 28.89 30.94 35.99
CA ASP A 69 28.74 32.17 36.80
C ASP A 69 29.15 32.00 38.27
N GLY A 70 29.42 30.77 38.71
CA GLY A 70 29.84 30.45 40.07
C GLY A 70 28.78 30.73 41.15
N GLN A 71 27.50 30.93 40.79
CA GLN A 71 26.43 31.25 41.75
C GLN A 71 25.61 30.04 42.18
N TYR A 72 25.49 29.02 41.30
CA TYR A 72 24.65 27.85 41.50
C TYR A 72 25.49 26.59 41.71
N PHE A 73 25.16 25.80 42.73
CA PHE A 73 25.91 24.62 43.15
C PHE A 73 25.02 23.40 43.29
N HIS A 74 25.58 22.24 42.95
CA HIS A 74 24.94 20.94 42.99
C HIS A 74 25.30 20.24 44.30
N LEU A 75 24.32 20.05 45.19
CA LEU A 75 24.51 19.37 46.46
C LEU A 75 23.81 18.01 46.47
N ARG A 76 24.39 17.02 47.15
CA ARG A 76 23.80 15.67 47.31
C ARG A 76 23.94 15.20 48.76
N HIS A 77 22.84 14.77 49.38
CA HIS A 77 22.89 14.24 50.76
C HIS A 77 22.96 12.71 50.72
N ARG A 78 23.98 12.11 51.35
CA ARG A 78 24.15 10.64 51.35
C ARG A 78 23.18 9.94 52.32
N GLY A 79 22.75 10.62 53.39
CA GLY A 79 21.87 10.06 54.43
C GLY A 79 20.37 10.24 54.21
N VAL A 80 19.89 10.50 52.99
CA VAL A 80 18.44 10.47 52.67
C VAL A 80 18.16 9.44 51.56
N VAL A 81 16.94 8.91 51.52
CA VAL A 81 16.51 8.00 50.45
C VAL A 81 16.69 8.62 49.07
N GLN A 82 17.15 7.82 48.12
CA GLN A 82 17.53 8.30 46.78
C GLN A 82 16.33 8.78 45.96
N HIS A 83 15.16 8.15 46.11
CA HIS A 83 13.89 8.53 45.49
C HIS A 83 12.81 8.63 46.58
N SER A 84 11.93 9.64 46.50
CA SER A 84 10.84 9.87 47.45
C SER A 84 9.62 10.49 46.76
N LEU A 85 8.40 10.11 47.17
CA LEU A 85 7.16 10.77 46.72
C LEU A 85 6.88 12.08 47.47
N THR A 86 7.66 12.40 48.52
CA THR A 86 7.54 13.64 49.30
C THR A 86 8.87 14.40 49.38
N PRO A 87 8.84 15.75 49.51
CA PRO A 87 10.07 16.52 49.71
C PRO A 87 10.76 16.17 51.03
N HIS A 88 12.09 16.24 51.06
CA HIS A 88 12.89 16.07 52.26
C HIS A 88 12.81 17.34 53.14
N TRP A 89 11.68 17.51 53.83
CA TRP A 89 11.29 18.72 54.57
C TRP A 89 12.34 19.20 55.57
N GLY A 90 13.03 18.30 56.29
CA GLY A 90 14.09 18.68 57.24
C GLY A 90 15.24 19.44 56.58
N HIS A 91 15.73 18.97 55.43
CA HIS A 91 16.78 19.65 54.66
C HIS A 91 16.27 20.94 54.01
N ARG A 92 15.02 20.92 53.49
CA ARG A 92 14.35 22.12 52.96
C ARG A 92 14.24 23.24 54.00
N LEU A 93 13.89 22.92 55.25
CA LEU A 93 13.81 23.91 56.34
C LEU A 93 15.20 24.41 56.77
N ARG A 94 16.22 23.55 56.81
CA ARG A 94 17.61 23.93 57.12
C ARG A 94 18.18 24.89 56.08
N LEU A 95 18.03 24.57 54.78
CA LEU A 95 18.47 25.44 53.68
C LEU A 95 17.72 26.77 53.66
N LYS A 96 16.40 26.79 53.89
CA LYS A 96 15.60 28.03 53.95
C LYS A 96 16.00 28.96 55.11
N LYS A 97 16.54 28.42 56.20
CA LYS A 97 16.95 29.18 57.39
C LYS A 97 18.36 29.75 57.32
N ASP A 98 19.19 29.37 56.34
CA ASP A 98 20.55 29.92 56.23
C ASP A 98 20.53 31.20 55.35
N PRO A 99 20.91 32.38 55.89
CA PRO A 99 20.77 33.66 55.18
C PRO A 99 21.68 33.80 53.95
N LYS A 100 22.64 32.89 53.75
CA LYS A 100 23.53 32.85 52.58
C LYS A 100 22.94 32.06 51.41
N VAL A 101 21.86 31.30 51.64
CA VAL A 101 21.10 30.60 50.60
C VAL A 101 20.06 31.54 50.01
N GLN A 102 20.33 32.06 48.81
CA GLN A 102 19.40 32.95 48.10
C GLN A 102 18.23 32.16 47.49
N TRP A 103 18.49 30.94 47.04
CA TRP A 103 17.50 30.05 46.45
C TRP A 103 17.95 28.60 46.58
N PHE A 104 17.01 27.66 46.66
CA PHE A 104 17.32 26.24 46.55
C PHE A 104 16.11 25.44 46.03
N GLN A 105 16.39 24.35 45.34
CA GLN A 105 15.39 23.40 44.88
C GLN A 105 15.90 21.97 45.03
N GLN A 106 15.15 21.16 45.78
CA GLN A 106 15.32 19.71 45.73
C GLN A 106 14.97 19.22 44.34
N GLN A 107 15.89 18.48 43.73
CA GLN A 107 15.71 17.98 42.38
C GLN A 107 14.63 16.90 42.36
N THR A 108 13.91 16.85 41.25
CA THR A 108 12.88 15.84 40.97
C THR A 108 13.27 15.08 39.72
N LEU A 109 13.04 13.76 39.70
CA LEU A 109 13.31 12.91 38.56
C LEU A 109 12.52 13.41 37.34
N ARG A 110 13.23 13.90 36.33
CA ARG A 110 12.65 14.34 35.05
C ARG A 110 12.77 13.20 34.05
N ARG A 111 11.64 12.60 33.66
CA ARG A 111 11.61 11.65 32.55
C ARG A 111 11.86 12.43 31.24
N ARG A 112 13.04 12.25 30.66
CA ARG A 112 13.36 12.72 29.30
C ARG A 112 13.36 11.50 28.38
N VAL A 113 12.65 11.59 27.27
CA VAL A 113 12.75 10.62 26.17
C VAL A 113 13.68 11.24 25.12
N LYS A 114 14.58 10.45 24.53
CA LYS A 114 15.42 10.91 23.43
C LYS A 114 14.51 11.21 22.23
N ARG A 115 14.64 12.38 21.61
CA ARG A 115 13.97 12.70 20.32
C ARG A 115 14.70 12.00 19.16
N SER A 116 14.91 10.69 19.27
CA SER A 116 15.42 9.88 18.17
C SER A 116 14.31 9.59 17.17
N LEU A 117 14.67 9.29 15.92
CA LEU A 117 13.74 8.75 14.92
C LEU A 117 13.01 7.53 15.50
N VAL A 118 11.82 7.25 14.98
CA VAL A 118 11.02 6.08 15.33
C VAL A 118 11.66 4.84 14.69
N VAL A 119 12.74 4.36 15.30
CA VAL A 119 13.45 3.14 14.90
C VAL A 119 12.79 1.97 15.64
N PRO A 120 12.22 0.98 14.92
CA PRO A 120 11.64 -0.22 15.53
C PRO A 120 12.65 -0.99 16.40
N THR A 121 12.18 -1.63 17.46
CA THR A 121 13.03 -2.38 18.40
C THR A 121 13.34 -3.82 17.97
N ASP A 122 12.99 -4.18 16.74
CA ASP A 122 12.91 -5.55 16.26
C ASP A 122 14.27 -6.06 15.79
N PRO A 123 14.62 -7.32 16.07
CA PRO A 123 16.00 -7.79 16.08
C PRO A 123 16.68 -7.75 14.70
N TRP A 124 15.92 -7.78 13.60
CA TRP A 124 16.42 -7.75 12.23
C TRP A 124 16.16 -6.41 11.53
N PHE A 125 15.56 -5.40 12.18
CA PHE A 125 15.41 -4.06 11.58
C PHE A 125 16.77 -3.44 11.24
N SER A 126 17.82 -3.76 11.99
CA SER A 126 19.20 -3.36 11.67
C SER A 126 19.76 -4.02 10.40
N LYS A 127 19.13 -5.07 9.86
CA LYS A 127 19.43 -5.66 8.56
C LYS A 127 18.55 -5.11 7.42
N GLN A 128 17.44 -4.43 7.72
CA GLN A 128 16.55 -3.80 6.73
C GLN A 128 17.18 -2.50 6.19
N TRP A 129 18.33 -2.66 5.52
CA TRP A 129 19.22 -1.61 5.03
C TRP A 129 18.49 -0.56 4.17
N TYR A 130 17.47 -0.99 3.44
CA TYR A 130 16.62 -0.18 2.55
C TYR A 130 15.64 0.77 3.29
N MET A 131 15.51 0.66 4.62
CA MET A 131 14.64 1.52 5.45
C MET A 131 15.34 2.21 6.63
N ASN A 132 16.62 1.94 6.88
CA ASN A 132 17.27 2.24 8.17
C ASN A 132 18.42 3.26 8.11
N ASN A 133 18.50 4.08 7.04
CA ASN A 133 19.59 5.03 6.74
C ASN A 133 21.00 4.40 6.62
N GLN A 134 21.14 3.09 6.39
CA GLN A 134 22.46 2.47 6.11
C GLN A 134 22.90 2.63 4.65
N VAL A 135 21.94 2.76 3.73
CA VAL A 135 22.18 3.15 2.34
C VAL A 135 21.81 4.62 2.16
N GLN A 136 22.41 5.29 1.18
CA GLN A 136 22.06 6.64 0.78
C GLN A 136 21.96 6.70 -0.75
N PRO A 137 20.86 7.22 -1.33
CA PRO A 137 19.57 7.42 -0.67
C PRO A 137 19.04 6.10 -0.08
N ASP A 138 18.22 6.15 0.98
CA ASP A 138 17.31 5.05 1.30
C ASP A 138 15.89 5.40 0.82
N LEU A 139 14.90 4.56 1.11
CA LEU A 139 13.51 4.81 0.74
C LEU A 139 12.83 5.94 1.56
N ASN A 140 13.56 6.60 2.48
CA ASN A 140 13.10 7.63 3.42
C ASN A 140 11.91 7.21 4.31
N ILE A 141 11.79 5.92 4.62
CA ILE A 141 10.72 5.37 5.46
C ILE A 141 10.75 5.96 6.89
N LEU A 142 11.95 6.06 7.48
CA LEU A 142 12.12 6.62 8.83
C LEU A 142 11.74 8.12 8.91
N GLN A 143 11.84 8.88 7.81
CA GLN A 143 11.28 10.23 7.74
C GLN A 143 9.77 10.17 7.93
N VAL A 144 9.06 9.34 7.17
CA VAL A 144 7.60 9.21 7.25
C VAL A 144 7.14 8.75 8.64
N TRP A 145 7.77 7.72 9.22
CA TRP A 145 7.43 7.25 10.56
C TRP A 145 7.68 8.31 11.65
N SER A 146 8.66 9.19 11.47
CA SER A 146 8.87 10.34 12.38
C SER A 146 7.74 11.37 12.33
N GLN A 147 6.96 11.40 11.25
CA GLN A 147 5.75 12.21 11.11
C GLN A 147 4.49 11.55 11.72
N GLY A 148 4.61 10.33 12.27
CA GLY A 148 3.52 9.60 12.92
C GLY A 148 2.64 8.76 11.97
N LEU A 149 3.03 8.63 10.71
CA LEU A 149 2.36 7.78 9.72
C LEU A 149 2.97 6.36 9.75
N SER A 150 2.14 5.34 9.58
CA SER A 150 2.50 3.92 9.71
C SER A 150 1.61 2.96 8.91
N GLY A 151 0.75 3.48 8.03
CA GLY A 151 -0.24 2.75 7.23
C GLY A 151 -1.61 2.60 7.90
N GLN A 152 -1.84 3.26 9.04
CA GLN A 152 -3.00 3.00 9.89
C GLN A 152 -4.33 3.20 9.14
N GLY A 153 -5.14 2.15 9.10
CA GLY A 153 -6.47 2.16 8.47
C GLY A 153 -6.47 1.82 6.97
N ILE A 154 -5.31 1.79 6.31
CA ILE A 154 -5.17 1.29 4.94
C ILE A 154 -5.19 -0.25 4.95
N VAL A 155 -5.68 -0.83 3.86
CA VAL A 155 -5.79 -2.28 3.66
C VAL A 155 -5.05 -2.65 2.37
N VAL A 156 -4.09 -3.56 2.50
CA VAL A 156 -3.33 -4.13 1.38
C VAL A 156 -3.63 -5.62 1.26
N SER A 157 -3.70 -6.13 0.04
CA SER A 157 -3.83 -7.56 -0.27
C SER A 157 -2.67 -8.00 -1.15
N VAL A 158 -2.02 -9.10 -0.79
CA VAL A 158 -1.02 -9.77 -1.62
C VAL A 158 -1.72 -10.83 -2.47
N LEU A 159 -1.63 -10.76 -3.81
CA LEU A 159 -2.24 -11.72 -4.73
C LEU A 159 -1.17 -12.72 -5.18
N ASP A 160 -1.13 -13.91 -4.57
CA ASP A 160 0.07 -14.76 -4.64
C ASP A 160 -0.21 -16.25 -4.26
N ASP A 161 0.77 -16.96 -3.70
CA ASP A 161 0.69 -18.36 -3.24
C ASP A 161 0.00 -18.58 -1.87
N GLY A 162 -0.34 -17.49 -1.17
CA GLY A 162 -1.02 -17.48 0.12
C GLY A 162 -0.38 -16.55 1.15
N ILE A 163 -0.92 -16.53 2.36
CA ILE A 163 -0.35 -15.79 3.51
C ILE A 163 -0.45 -16.62 4.79
N GLU A 164 0.68 -16.85 5.45
CA GLU A 164 0.73 -17.45 6.78
C GLU A 164 0.12 -16.48 7.80
N LYS A 165 -1.21 -16.45 7.89
CA LYS A 165 -1.98 -15.46 8.67
C LYS A 165 -1.71 -15.51 10.17
N ASP A 166 -1.20 -16.64 10.66
CA ASP A 166 -0.80 -16.88 12.03
C ASP A 166 0.70 -16.64 12.29
N HIS A 167 1.47 -16.21 11.28
CA HIS A 167 2.87 -15.80 11.42
C HIS A 167 3.01 -14.75 12.56
N PRO A 168 3.99 -14.85 13.49
CA PRO A 168 4.03 -14.04 14.72
C PRO A 168 4.14 -12.52 14.46
N ASP A 169 4.60 -12.17 13.27
CA ASP A 169 4.79 -10.82 12.77
C ASP A 169 3.65 -10.30 11.88
N LEU A 170 2.71 -11.16 11.46
CA LEU A 170 1.58 -10.79 10.57
C LEU A 170 0.22 -10.81 11.28
N TRP A 171 -0.02 -11.77 12.19
CA TRP A 171 -1.36 -12.03 12.78
C TRP A 171 -2.04 -10.80 13.40
N ALA A 172 -1.26 -9.86 13.95
CA ALA A 172 -1.77 -8.66 14.60
C ALA A 172 -2.29 -7.59 13.60
N ASN A 173 -1.86 -7.69 12.35
CA ASN A 173 -2.25 -6.84 11.22
C ASN A 173 -3.12 -7.59 10.19
N TYR A 174 -3.26 -8.91 10.30
CA TYR A 174 -4.02 -9.75 9.38
C TYR A 174 -5.49 -9.31 9.27
N ASP A 175 -6.02 -9.28 8.04
CA ASP A 175 -7.42 -8.94 7.76
C ASP A 175 -8.09 -10.01 6.88
N PRO A 176 -9.04 -10.79 7.44
CA PRO A 176 -9.75 -11.82 6.67
C PRO A 176 -10.68 -11.24 5.61
N LEU A 177 -11.09 -9.97 5.69
CA LEU A 177 -11.86 -9.31 4.63
C LEU A 177 -10.98 -8.84 3.46
N ALA A 178 -9.66 -8.89 3.62
CA ALA A 178 -8.67 -8.67 2.57
C ALA A 178 -8.08 -9.99 2.03
N SER A 179 -8.73 -11.12 2.34
CA SER A 179 -8.17 -12.46 2.11
C SER A 179 -9.19 -13.42 1.51
N TYR A 180 -8.73 -14.37 0.68
CA TYR A 180 -9.53 -15.47 0.14
C TYR A 180 -8.63 -16.54 -0.49
N ASP A 181 -9.09 -17.78 -0.58
CA ASP A 181 -8.44 -18.84 -1.34
C ASP A 181 -9.25 -19.17 -2.60
N PHE A 182 -8.69 -18.89 -3.78
CA PHE A 182 -9.31 -19.24 -5.06
C PHE A 182 -8.77 -20.55 -5.64
N ASN A 183 -7.76 -21.17 -5.04
CA ASN A 183 -7.30 -22.51 -5.41
C ASN A 183 -8.25 -23.57 -4.83
N ASP A 184 -8.60 -23.46 -3.56
CA ASP A 184 -9.49 -24.39 -2.82
C ASP A 184 -10.91 -23.83 -2.54
N TYR A 185 -11.18 -22.57 -2.93
CA TYR A 185 -12.49 -21.89 -2.89
C TYR A 185 -13.08 -21.59 -1.50
N ASP A 186 -12.24 -21.29 -0.52
CA ASP A 186 -12.65 -20.98 0.86
C ASP A 186 -12.01 -19.67 1.40
N PRO A 187 -12.40 -19.16 2.58
CA PRO A 187 -11.91 -17.86 3.06
C PRO A 187 -10.52 -17.90 3.74
N ASP A 188 -9.87 -19.06 3.85
CA ASP A 188 -8.57 -19.20 4.52
C ASP A 188 -7.39 -19.28 3.52
N PRO A 189 -6.61 -18.21 3.32
CA PRO A 189 -5.50 -18.17 2.38
C PRO A 189 -4.21 -18.85 2.90
N GLN A 190 -4.29 -19.79 3.85
CA GLN A 190 -3.10 -20.41 4.44
C GLN A 190 -2.27 -21.11 3.35
N PRO A 191 -0.94 -20.89 3.28
CA PRO A 191 -0.13 -21.55 2.28
C PRO A 191 -0.06 -23.05 2.55
N ARG A 192 -0.12 -23.85 1.48
CA ARG A 192 0.10 -25.29 1.54
C ARG A 192 1.59 -25.56 1.77
N TYR A 193 1.95 -25.99 2.96
CA TYR A 193 3.33 -26.37 3.30
C TYR A 193 3.83 -27.57 2.48
N THR A 194 5.01 -27.45 1.88
CA THR A 194 5.65 -28.50 1.07
C THR A 194 7.12 -28.67 1.45
N PRO A 195 7.76 -29.82 1.15
CA PRO A 195 9.20 -30.01 1.42
C PRO A 195 10.12 -29.05 0.65
N SER A 196 9.62 -28.41 -0.42
CA SER A 196 10.31 -27.40 -1.23
C SER A 196 10.17 -25.97 -0.67
N ASP A 197 9.25 -25.77 0.28
CA ASP A 197 8.75 -24.45 0.72
C ASP A 197 8.40 -23.56 -0.49
N GLU A 198 7.68 -24.11 -1.48
CA GLU A 198 7.35 -23.38 -2.70
C GLU A 198 6.38 -22.22 -2.42
N ASN A 199 5.35 -22.47 -1.61
CA ASN A 199 4.31 -21.52 -1.22
C ASN A 199 4.74 -20.56 -0.08
N ARG A 200 5.91 -19.94 -0.21
CA ARG A 200 6.48 -19.00 0.79
C ARG A 200 6.46 -17.54 0.35
N HIS A 201 6.12 -17.29 -0.91
CA HIS A 201 6.35 -16.04 -1.60
C HIS A 201 5.40 -14.93 -1.12
N GLY A 202 4.09 -15.19 -1.09
CA GLY A 202 3.09 -14.24 -0.59
C GLY A 202 3.27 -13.90 0.89
N THR A 203 3.73 -14.86 1.70
CA THR A 203 4.10 -14.65 3.11
C THR A 203 5.31 -13.72 3.26
N ARG A 204 6.30 -13.78 2.36
CA ARG A 204 7.45 -12.86 2.34
C ARG A 204 7.02 -11.45 1.94
N CYS A 205 6.25 -11.33 0.86
CA CYS A 205 5.72 -10.05 0.38
C CYS A 205 4.81 -9.36 1.41
N ALA A 206 3.98 -10.12 2.14
CA ALA A 206 3.12 -9.58 3.19
C ALA A 206 3.91 -8.92 4.34
N GLY A 207 5.06 -9.49 4.72
CA GLY A 207 5.94 -8.92 5.73
C GLY A 207 6.57 -7.60 5.33
N GLU A 208 6.97 -7.45 4.07
CA GLU A 208 7.54 -6.20 3.55
C GLU A 208 6.56 -5.03 3.64
N VAL A 209 5.28 -5.31 3.35
CA VAL A 209 4.20 -4.32 3.51
C VAL A 209 3.94 -4.05 4.99
N ALA A 210 3.69 -5.08 5.81
CA ALA A 210 2.98 -4.93 7.08
C ALA A 210 3.44 -5.83 8.24
N ALA A 211 4.68 -6.33 8.25
CA ALA A 211 5.26 -6.95 9.44
C ALA A 211 5.20 -6.01 10.66
N LYS A 212 4.95 -6.56 11.86
CA LYS A 212 4.53 -5.81 13.04
C LYS A 212 5.69 -5.24 13.85
N ALA A 213 6.03 -3.98 13.58
CA ALA A 213 7.02 -3.24 14.35
C ALA A 213 6.78 -3.25 15.88
N ASN A 214 7.88 -3.36 16.62
CA ASN A 214 8.04 -3.36 18.07
C ASN A 214 7.45 -4.57 18.81
N ASN A 215 7.31 -5.71 18.14
CA ASN A 215 6.95 -7.00 18.76
C ASN A 215 8.17 -7.82 19.23
N ARG A 216 9.41 -7.41 18.84
CA ARG A 216 10.70 -8.11 19.07
C ARG A 216 10.89 -9.39 18.25
N PHE A 217 10.19 -9.52 17.13
CA PHE A 217 10.28 -10.62 16.18
C PHE A 217 10.67 -10.07 14.80
N CYS A 218 11.34 -10.86 13.97
CA CYS A 218 11.91 -10.44 12.66
C CYS A 218 12.30 -8.95 12.57
N GLY A 219 11.58 -8.16 11.75
CA GLY A 219 11.86 -6.75 11.46
C GLY A 219 10.61 -5.90 11.58
N ALA A 220 10.35 -5.06 10.58
CA ALA A 220 9.10 -4.31 10.46
C ALA A 220 8.71 -4.17 8.97
N GLY A 221 7.42 -4.07 8.68
CA GLY A 221 6.93 -3.71 7.35
C GLY A 221 6.96 -2.19 7.15
N VAL A 222 7.06 -1.74 5.90
CA VAL A 222 7.04 -0.31 5.54
C VAL A 222 5.82 0.40 6.15
N ALA A 223 4.67 -0.28 6.15
CA ALA A 223 3.39 0.16 6.68
C ALA A 223 2.95 -0.77 7.83
N TYR A 224 3.76 -0.89 8.89
CA TYR A 224 3.58 -1.80 10.04
C TYR A 224 2.28 -1.68 10.87
N ASN A 225 1.39 -0.73 10.57
CA ASN A 225 0.04 -0.60 11.12
C ASN A 225 -1.07 -0.61 10.04
N ALA A 226 -0.73 -0.83 8.77
CA ALA A 226 -1.71 -1.22 7.76
C ALA A 226 -2.28 -2.60 8.08
N ARG A 227 -3.48 -2.84 7.56
CA ARG A 227 -4.08 -4.18 7.54
C ARG A 227 -3.61 -4.93 6.30
N ILE A 228 -3.27 -6.20 6.47
CA ILE A 228 -2.71 -7.05 5.42
C ILE A 228 -3.56 -8.30 5.24
N GLY A 229 -3.92 -8.60 4.00
CA GLY A 229 -4.52 -9.86 3.61
C GLY A 229 -3.72 -10.52 2.51
N GLY A 230 -4.10 -11.75 2.17
CA GLY A 230 -3.50 -12.51 1.10
C GLY A 230 -4.55 -13.30 0.36
N VAL A 231 -4.37 -13.40 -0.95
CA VAL A 231 -5.18 -14.23 -1.82
C VAL A 231 -4.31 -15.37 -2.32
N ARG A 232 -4.64 -16.60 -1.90
CA ARG A 232 -4.04 -17.82 -2.45
C ARG A 232 -4.69 -18.08 -3.79
N MET A 233 -3.94 -17.82 -4.86
CA MET A 233 -4.35 -18.07 -6.23
C MET A 233 -3.24 -18.70 -7.10
N LEU A 234 -1.96 -18.57 -6.72
CA LEU A 234 -0.83 -19.16 -7.46
C LEU A 234 -0.58 -20.66 -7.19
N ASP A 235 -1.11 -21.23 -6.11
CA ASP A 235 -0.88 -22.64 -5.72
C ASP A 235 -1.83 -23.61 -6.45
N GLY A 236 -1.97 -23.47 -7.77
CA GLY A 236 -2.90 -24.26 -8.58
C GLY A 236 -3.04 -23.78 -10.02
N THR A 237 -4.09 -24.24 -10.71
CA THR A 237 -4.34 -23.87 -12.11
C THR A 237 -4.87 -22.44 -12.24
N ILE A 238 -4.10 -21.57 -12.88
CA ILE A 238 -4.50 -20.18 -13.17
C ILE A 238 -5.43 -20.13 -14.38
N THR A 239 -6.44 -19.27 -14.31
CA THR A 239 -7.34 -18.95 -15.43
C THR A 239 -7.80 -17.49 -15.34
N ASP A 240 -8.26 -16.91 -16.45
CA ASP A 240 -8.88 -15.58 -16.54
C ASP A 240 -10.01 -15.38 -15.50
N VAL A 241 -10.69 -16.45 -15.06
CA VAL A 241 -11.70 -16.38 -13.98
C VAL A 241 -11.05 -16.16 -12.61
N ILE A 242 -10.01 -16.93 -12.28
CA ILE A 242 -9.31 -16.89 -10.98
C ILE A 242 -8.63 -15.53 -10.79
N GLU A 243 -7.94 -15.04 -11.83
CA GLU A 243 -7.32 -13.71 -11.83
C GLU A 243 -8.36 -12.60 -11.66
N ALA A 244 -9.43 -12.64 -12.45
CA ALA A 244 -10.49 -11.63 -12.39
C ALA A 244 -11.21 -11.61 -11.04
N GLN A 245 -11.41 -12.77 -10.41
CA GLN A 245 -11.95 -12.89 -9.06
C GLN A 245 -10.97 -12.33 -8.02
N SER A 246 -9.68 -12.69 -8.10
CA SER A 246 -8.62 -12.19 -7.22
C SER A 246 -8.52 -10.67 -7.24
N LEU A 247 -8.49 -10.06 -8.44
CA LEU A 247 -8.46 -8.61 -8.63
C LEU A 247 -9.80 -7.91 -8.29
N SER A 248 -10.87 -8.68 -8.09
CA SER A 248 -12.21 -8.18 -7.73
C SER A 248 -12.61 -8.52 -6.29
N LEU A 249 -11.70 -9.05 -5.46
CA LEU A 249 -11.98 -9.39 -4.07
C LEU A 249 -12.19 -8.11 -3.24
N GLN A 250 -13.41 -7.86 -2.75
CA GLN A 250 -13.71 -6.77 -1.81
C GLN A 250 -13.12 -5.36 -2.16
N PRO A 251 -13.32 -4.83 -3.38
CA PRO A 251 -12.67 -3.60 -3.86
C PRO A 251 -13.17 -2.30 -3.19
N GLN A 252 -14.13 -2.39 -2.25
CA GLN A 252 -14.53 -1.27 -1.38
C GLN A 252 -13.81 -1.26 -0.03
N HIS A 253 -13.14 -2.36 0.31
CA HIS A 253 -12.42 -2.58 1.57
C HIS A 253 -10.91 -2.61 1.35
N ILE A 254 -10.46 -3.38 0.35
CA ILE A 254 -9.06 -3.44 -0.07
C ILE A 254 -8.72 -2.17 -0.84
N HIS A 255 -7.63 -1.51 -0.44
CA HIS A 255 -7.20 -0.25 -1.05
C HIS A 255 -6.14 -0.48 -2.13
N ILE A 256 -5.22 -1.40 -1.84
CA ILE A 256 -4.03 -1.70 -2.63
C ILE A 256 -3.97 -3.22 -2.82
N TYR A 257 -3.72 -3.67 -4.04
CA TYR A 257 -3.34 -5.05 -4.34
C TYR A 257 -1.89 -5.04 -4.80
N SER A 258 -1.07 -5.91 -4.23
CA SER A 258 0.30 -6.15 -4.66
C SER A 258 0.35 -7.50 -5.37
N ALA A 259 0.91 -7.54 -6.57
CA ALA A 259 1.05 -8.74 -7.37
C ALA A 259 2.44 -8.77 -8.03
N SER A 260 2.99 -9.98 -8.15
CA SER A 260 4.35 -10.21 -8.65
C SER A 260 4.40 -11.39 -9.63
N TRP A 261 3.29 -11.60 -10.35
CA TRP A 261 3.08 -12.65 -11.33
C TRP A 261 2.64 -12.07 -12.68
N GLY A 262 2.84 -12.85 -13.73
CA GLY A 262 2.56 -12.51 -15.12
C GLY A 262 2.77 -13.73 -16.02
N PRO A 263 3.04 -13.53 -17.32
CA PRO A 263 3.49 -14.58 -18.22
C PRO A 263 4.84 -15.21 -17.79
N GLU A 264 5.31 -16.21 -18.53
CA GLU A 264 6.65 -16.76 -18.33
C GLU A 264 7.73 -15.77 -18.81
N ASP A 265 8.64 -15.39 -17.91
CA ASP A 265 9.76 -14.45 -18.11
C ASP A 265 10.91 -15.04 -19.00
N ASP A 266 10.56 -15.72 -20.10
CA ASP A 266 11.46 -16.58 -20.89
C ASP A 266 12.18 -15.86 -22.06
N GLY A 267 11.90 -14.57 -22.28
CA GLY A 267 12.43 -13.80 -23.41
C GLY A 267 11.70 -14.06 -24.72
N ARG A 268 10.53 -14.71 -24.71
CA ARG A 268 9.80 -15.16 -25.92
C ARG A 268 8.31 -14.91 -25.85
N THR A 269 7.73 -15.10 -24.68
CA THR A 269 6.29 -15.01 -24.43
C THR A 269 5.77 -13.60 -24.71
N VAL A 270 4.53 -13.51 -25.20
CA VAL A 270 3.79 -12.25 -25.37
C VAL A 270 2.36 -12.57 -24.99
N GLU A 271 1.99 -12.27 -23.75
CA GLU A 271 0.71 -12.66 -23.16
C GLU A 271 0.26 -11.59 -22.17
N GLY A 272 -1.05 -11.48 -21.97
CA GLY A 272 -1.63 -10.47 -21.11
C GLY A 272 -3.03 -10.87 -20.65
N PRO A 273 -3.63 -10.05 -19.78
CA PRO A 273 -4.86 -10.38 -19.11
C PRO A 273 -5.99 -10.70 -20.09
N GLY A 274 -6.74 -11.76 -19.79
CA GLY A 274 -7.92 -12.18 -20.53
C GLY A 274 -9.07 -11.17 -20.44
N ILE A 275 -10.24 -11.55 -20.97
CA ILE A 275 -11.37 -10.61 -21.08
C ILE A 275 -11.92 -10.27 -19.70
N LEU A 276 -11.97 -11.25 -18.79
CA LEU A 276 -12.47 -11.06 -17.43
C LEU A 276 -11.47 -10.27 -16.60
N THR A 277 -10.17 -10.60 -16.65
CA THR A 277 -9.10 -9.90 -15.93
C THR A 277 -8.99 -8.44 -16.38
N ARG A 278 -9.12 -8.15 -17.68
CA ARG A 278 -9.17 -6.76 -18.19
C ARG A 278 -10.38 -5.97 -17.69
N GLU A 279 -11.54 -6.62 -17.59
CA GLU A 279 -12.75 -6.00 -17.02
C GLU A 279 -12.62 -5.85 -15.49
N ALA A 280 -11.93 -6.75 -14.79
CA ALA A 280 -11.63 -6.65 -13.36
C ALA A 280 -10.73 -5.44 -13.08
N PHE A 281 -9.61 -5.28 -13.79
CA PHE A 281 -8.78 -4.06 -13.71
C PHE A 281 -9.61 -2.80 -13.96
N ARG A 282 -10.39 -2.77 -15.05
CA ARG A 282 -11.24 -1.62 -15.40
C ARG A 282 -12.27 -1.31 -14.31
N ARG A 283 -12.89 -2.32 -13.69
CA ARG A 283 -13.83 -2.15 -12.57
C ARG A 283 -13.13 -1.71 -11.30
N GLY A 284 -11.95 -2.25 -10.99
CA GLY A 284 -11.13 -1.83 -9.85
C GLY A 284 -10.83 -0.33 -9.91
N VAL A 285 -10.25 0.15 -11.01
CA VAL A 285 -9.87 1.57 -11.14
C VAL A 285 -11.06 2.54 -11.31
N THR A 286 -12.26 2.06 -11.68
CA THR A 286 -13.45 2.92 -11.87
C THR A 286 -14.48 2.86 -10.74
N LYS A 287 -14.52 1.76 -9.97
CA LYS A 287 -15.51 1.53 -8.90
C LYS A 287 -14.88 1.24 -7.54
N GLY A 288 -13.65 0.74 -7.48
CA GLY A 288 -12.95 0.46 -6.23
C GLY A 288 -12.74 1.72 -5.38
N ARG A 289 -12.57 1.56 -4.07
CA ARG A 289 -12.41 2.64 -3.08
C ARG A 289 -13.47 3.75 -3.24
N GLY A 290 -14.75 3.37 -3.36
CA GLY A 290 -15.86 4.29 -3.56
C GLY A 290 -15.79 5.14 -4.84
N GLY A 291 -15.10 4.66 -5.87
CA GLY A 291 -14.89 5.36 -7.15
C GLY A 291 -13.57 6.14 -7.26
N LEU A 292 -12.69 6.14 -6.25
CA LEU A 292 -11.31 6.64 -6.39
C LEU A 292 -10.45 5.73 -7.27
N GLY A 293 -10.84 4.47 -7.37
CA GLY A 293 -10.08 3.43 -8.04
C GLY A 293 -9.14 2.69 -7.08
N THR A 294 -9.19 1.37 -7.18
CA THR A 294 -8.19 0.44 -6.66
C THR A 294 -6.79 0.80 -7.15
N LEU A 295 -5.78 0.63 -6.29
CA LEU A 295 -4.37 0.69 -6.66
C LEU A 295 -3.86 -0.74 -6.89
N PHE A 296 -3.40 -1.05 -8.11
CA PHE A 296 -2.76 -2.31 -8.44
C PHE A 296 -1.26 -2.07 -8.60
N ILE A 297 -0.44 -2.63 -7.72
CA ILE A 297 1.03 -2.50 -7.74
C ILE A 297 1.59 -3.80 -8.30
N TRP A 298 2.47 -3.70 -9.29
CA TRP A 298 2.94 -4.84 -10.07
C TRP A 298 4.46 -4.87 -10.15
N ALA A 299 5.05 -6.05 -9.98
CA ALA A 299 6.46 -6.26 -10.33
C ALA A 299 6.66 -6.13 -11.86
N SER A 300 7.85 -5.72 -12.29
CA SER A 300 8.18 -5.57 -13.72
C SER A 300 8.76 -6.82 -14.39
N GLY A 301 8.67 -8.01 -13.78
CA GLY A 301 9.24 -9.26 -14.32
C GLY A 301 10.70 -9.52 -13.93
N ASN A 302 11.17 -10.76 -14.11
CA ASN A 302 12.50 -11.25 -13.73
C ASN A 302 13.31 -11.83 -14.92
N GLY A 303 12.86 -11.60 -16.16
CA GLY A 303 13.42 -12.12 -17.41
C GLY A 303 14.72 -11.47 -17.91
N GLY A 304 15.42 -10.68 -17.09
CA GLY A 304 16.63 -9.94 -17.49
C GLY A 304 17.73 -10.80 -18.14
N LEU A 305 18.03 -12.00 -17.59
CA LEU A 305 18.98 -12.94 -18.19
C LEU A 305 18.46 -13.60 -19.49
N HIS A 306 17.15 -13.56 -19.70
CA HIS A 306 16.50 -14.02 -20.92
C HIS A 306 16.35 -12.91 -21.96
N TYR A 307 16.86 -11.70 -21.68
CA TYR A 307 16.71 -10.50 -22.50
C TYR A 307 15.23 -10.18 -22.75
N ASP A 308 14.37 -10.43 -21.75
CA ASP A 308 12.95 -10.12 -21.88
C ASP A 308 12.66 -8.62 -21.76
N ASN A 309 11.44 -8.24 -22.13
CA ASN A 309 10.97 -6.88 -22.16
C ASN A 309 9.53 -6.85 -21.62
N CYS A 310 9.35 -6.25 -20.45
CA CYS A 310 8.09 -6.21 -19.74
C CYS A 310 6.92 -5.49 -20.46
N ASN A 311 7.12 -4.88 -21.64
CA ASN A 311 6.00 -4.50 -22.52
C ASN A 311 5.39 -5.68 -23.32
N CYS A 312 5.97 -6.87 -23.21
CA CYS A 312 5.42 -8.16 -23.67
C CYS A 312 4.56 -8.85 -22.60
N ASP A 313 4.67 -8.44 -21.33
CA ASP A 313 3.72 -8.75 -20.26
C ASP A 313 2.57 -7.74 -20.25
N GLY A 314 1.36 -8.17 -20.59
CA GLY A 314 0.17 -7.31 -20.62
C GLY A 314 -0.36 -6.87 -19.24
N TYR A 315 0.12 -7.43 -18.14
CA TYR A 315 -0.28 -7.06 -16.78
C TYR A 315 0.54 -5.84 -16.31
N THR A 316 1.87 -5.90 -16.36
CA THR A 316 2.76 -4.77 -15.99
C THR A 316 2.68 -3.61 -17.00
N ASN A 317 2.40 -3.89 -18.27
CA ASN A 317 2.17 -2.92 -19.36
C ASN A 317 0.77 -2.26 -19.35
N SER A 318 -0.11 -2.66 -18.43
CA SER A 318 -1.44 -2.06 -18.27
C SER A 318 -1.35 -0.63 -17.72
N ILE A 319 -2.19 0.29 -18.22
CA ILE A 319 -2.28 1.64 -17.61
C ILE A 319 -2.88 1.61 -16.20
N HIS A 320 -3.57 0.52 -15.85
CA HIS A 320 -4.27 0.37 -14.57
C HIS A 320 -3.36 -0.16 -13.44
N THR A 321 -2.18 -0.67 -13.79
CA THR A 321 -1.15 -1.11 -12.85
C THR A 321 -0.12 -0.02 -12.64
N LEU A 322 0.59 -0.10 -11.52
CA LEU A 322 1.76 0.71 -11.22
C LEU A 322 2.95 -0.24 -11.21
N SER A 323 3.65 -0.30 -12.33
CA SER A 323 4.80 -1.20 -12.54
C SER A 323 6.04 -0.69 -11.80
N VAL A 324 6.70 -1.61 -11.09
CA VAL A 324 7.84 -1.35 -10.20
C VAL A 324 9.03 -2.25 -10.57
N GLY A 325 10.12 -1.62 -11.00
CA GLY A 325 11.42 -2.27 -11.23
C GLY A 325 12.30 -2.36 -9.98
N SER A 326 13.48 -2.98 -10.11
CA SER A 326 14.42 -3.20 -8.99
C SER A 326 15.78 -2.53 -9.19
N THR A 327 16.41 -2.16 -8.08
CA THR A 327 17.84 -1.81 -8.03
C THR A 327 18.55 -2.49 -6.87
N THR A 328 19.86 -2.71 -6.99
CA THR A 328 20.69 -3.24 -5.90
C THR A 328 20.97 -2.16 -4.84
N GLN A 329 21.54 -2.54 -3.69
CA GLN A 329 21.95 -1.58 -2.65
C GLN A 329 22.85 -0.45 -3.18
N GLN A 330 23.69 -0.72 -4.18
CA GLN A 330 24.65 0.22 -4.73
C GLN A 330 24.11 1.01 -5.94
N GLY A 331 22.80 0.91 -6.21
CA GLY A 331 22.16 1.59 -7.33
C GLY A 331 22.46 0.97 -8.70
N HIS A 332 22.92 -0.29 -8.75
CA HIS A 332 23.15 -1.01 -10.00
C HIS A 332 21.87 -1.69 -10.51
N LEU A 333 21.90 -2.07 -11.79
CA LEU A 333 20.87 -2.89 -12.41
C LEU A 333 21.01 -4.35 -11.93
N PRO A 334 19.98 -4.97 -11.34
CA PRO A 334 20.00 -6.39 -11.01
C PRO A 334 19.90 -7.25 -12.27
N TRP A 335 20.57 -8.40 -12.28
CA TRP A 335 20.66 -9.32 -13.43
C TRP A 335 19.31 -9.85 -13.94
N TYR A 336 18.29 -9.88 -13.09
CA TYR A 336 16.93 -10.32 -13.42
C TYR A 336 16.03 -9.18 -13.91
N SER A 337 16.39 -7.90 -13.71
CA SER A 337 15.46 -6.80 -13.96
C SER A 337 15.23 -6.60 -15.45
N GLU A 338 13.97 -6.66 -15.87
CA GLU A 338 13.56 -6.32 -17.23
C GLU A 338 13.52 -4.80 -17.45
N ALA A 339 13.58 -4.41 -18.73
CA ALA A 339 13.50 -3.03 -19.17
C ALA A 339 12.29 -2.83 -20.08
N CYS A 340 11.41 -1.90 -19.76
CA CYS A 340 10.29 -1.54 -20.62
C CYS A 340 9.80 -0.12 -20.35
N ALA A 341 9.06 0.43 -21.31
CA ALA A 341 8.56 1.79 -21.21
C ALA A 341 7.35 1.96 -20.26
N SER A 342 6.75 0.86 -19.80
CA SER A 342 5.62 0.86 -18.86
C SER A 342 6.05 1.04 -17.39
N THR A 343 7.29 0.68 -17.03
CA THR A 343 7.83 0.84 -15.66
C THR A 343 7.69 2.29 -15.20
N LEU A 344 7.09 2.51 -14.03
CA LEU A 344 6.86 3.86 -13.51
C LEU A 344 7.94 4.28 -12.51
N THR A 345 8.43 3.35 -11.70
CA THR A 345 9.37 3.63 -10.60
C THR A 345 10.19 2.39 -10.24
N THR A 346 11.16 2.57 -9.36
CA THR A 346 11.98 1.49 -8.78
C THR A 346 11.97 1.53 -7.26
N THR A 347 12.17 0.38 -6.64
CA THR A 347 12.57 0.24 -5.23
C THR A 347 13.77 -0.72 -5.11
N TYR A 348 14.28 -0.88 -3.90
CA TYR A 348 15.38 -1.81 -3.64
C TYR A 348 14.94 -3.28 -3.68
N SER A 349 15.84 -4.14 -4.16
CA SER A 349 15.76 -5.58 -4.00
C SER A 349 17.19 -6.18 -3.97
N SER A 350 17.33 -7.48 -4.19
CA SER A 350 18.60 -8.20 -4.26
C SER A 350 19.44 -7.85 -5.50
N GLY A 351 20.76 -7.96 -5.40
CA GLY A 351 21.68 -7.94 -6.55
C GLY A 351 22.30 -9.30 -6.85
N VAL A 352 23.63 -9.36 -6.88
CA VAL A 352 24.36 -10.64 -6.93
C VAL A 352 24.28 -11.36 -5.57
N ALA A 353 24.67 -12.64 -5.52
CA ALA A 353 24.53 -13.46 -4.31
C ALA A 353 25.32 -12.97 -3.08
N THR A 354 26.27 -12.04 -3.27
CA THR A 354 27.03 -11.38 -2.19
C THR A 354 26.41 -10.07 -1.71
N ASP A 355 25.45 -9.50 -2.44
CA ASP A 355 24.74 -8.28 -2.02
C ASP A 355 23.73 -8.61 -0.92
N PRO A 356 23.46 -7.67 0.02
CA PRO A 356 22.39 -7.86 0.97
C PRO A 356 21.05 -7.89 0.24
N GLN A 357 20.22 -8.85 0.62
CA GLN A 357 18.93 -9.10 0.00
C GLN A 357 17.80 -8.51 0.87
N ILE A 358 16.55 -8.78 0.51
CA ILE A 358 15.41 -8.29 1.28
C ILE A 358 15.17 -9.15 2.53
N VAL A 359 14.90 -8.45 3.62
CA VAL A 359 14.71 -9.00 4.96
C VAL A 359 13.24 -8.87 5.35
N THR A 360 12.57 -10.00 5.57
CA THR A 360 11.11 -10.07 5.80
C THR A 360 10.71 -11.35 6.55
N THR A 361 9.41 -11.57 6.74
CA THR A 361 8.78 -12.80 7.26
C THR A 361 8.98 -13.97 6.30
N ASP A 362 8.91 -15.20 6.79
CA ASP A 362 9.07 -16.41 5.97
C ASP A 362 8.20 -17.55 6.53
N LEU A 363 7.90 -18.51 5.67
CA LEU A 363 7.05 -19.66 6.00
C LEU A 363 7.58 -20.46 7.21
N HIS A 364 6.68 -21.12 7.94
CA HIS A 364 6.94 -21.83 9.21
C HIS A 364 7.28 -20.91 10.39
N HIS A 365 6.66 -19.73 10.44
CA HIS A 365 6.83 -18.74 11.51
C HIS A 365 8.29 -18.25 11.62
N ARG A 366 8.94 -17.99 10.48
CA ARG A 366 10.39 -17.68 10.38
C ARG A 366 10.67 -16.27 9.86
N CYS A 367 11.95 -15.89 9.90
CA CYS A 367 12.45 -14.67 9.26
C CYS A 367 13.42 -15.07 8.15
N THR A 368 13.40 -14.35 7.04
CA THR A 368 14.37 -14.51 5.94
C THR A 368 15.13 -13.22 5.69
N ASP A 369 16.42 -13.33 5.39
CA ASP A 369 17.25 -12.26 4.84
C ASP A 369 17.66 -12.55 3.39
N LYS A 370 16.82 -13.36 2.72
CA LYS A 370 17.05 -13.91 1.37
C LYS A 370 15.78 -13.87 0.50
N HIS A 371 15.07 -12.75 0.49
CA HIS A 371 14.04 -12.49 -0.52
C HIS A 371 14.62 -11.59 -1.63
N THR A 372 14.19 -11.84 -2.87
CA THR A 372 14.92 -11.51 -4.10
C THR A 372 13.95 -11.27 -5.27
N GLY A 373 14.41 -10.61 -6.33
CA GLY A 373 13.64 -10.39 -7.56
C GLY A 373 12.86 -9.07 -7.59
N THR A 374 12.24 -8.74 -8.71
CA THR A 374 11.28 -7.60 -8.79
C THR A 374 10.04 -7.83 -7.92
N SER A 375 9.78 -9.10 -7.59
CA SER A 375 8.72 -9.53 -6.70
C SER A 375 8.80 -9.00 -5.27
N ALA A 376 10.00 -8.62 -4.79
CA ALA A 376 10.22 -7.93 -3.51
C ALA A 376 10.13 -6.39 -3.64
N SER A 377 10.29 -5.84 -4.85
CA SER A 377 10.16 -4.40 -5.07
C SER A 377 8.70 -3.92 -5.02
N ALA A 378 7.78 -4.65 -5.65
CA ALA A 378 6.36 -4.27 -5.64
C ALA A 378 5.73 -4.17 -4.23
N PRO A 379 5.98 -5.11 -3.28
CA PRO A 379 5.53 -5.00 -1.89
C PRO A 379 6.08 -3.77 -1.15
N LEU A 380 7.37 -3.44 -1.31
CA LEU A 380 7.94 -2.22 -0.72
C LEU A 380 7.22 -0.97 -1.24
N ALA A 381 7.03 -0.86 -2.56
CA ALA A 381 6.27 0.23 -3.16
C ALA A 381 4.81 0.27 -2.68
N ALA A 382 4.13 -0.89 -2.55
CA ALA A 382 2.78 -0.98 -2.00
C ALA A 382 2.70 -0.47 -0.56
N GLY A 383 3.69 -0.78 0.28
CA GLY A 383 3.81 -0.23 1.64
C GLY A 383 4.03 1.29 1.65
N MET A 384 4.90 1.81 0.78
CA MET A 384 5.14 3.26 0.65
C MET A 384 3.88 4.01 0.18
N ILE A 385 3.13 3.40 -0.73
CA ILE A 385 1.84 3.90 -1.24
C ILE A 385 0.75 3.83 -0.15
N ALA A 386 0.79 2.84 0.75
CA ALA A 386 -0.09 2.81 1.93
C ALA A 386 0.19 3.98 2.90
N LEU A 387 1.45 4.35 3.11
CA LEU A 387 1.81 5.54 3.90
C LEU A 387 1.27 6.84 3.24
N ALA A 388 1.35 6.94 1.91
CA ALA A 388 0.82 8.07 1.16
C ALA A 388 -0.72 8.14 1.20
N LEU A 389 -1.42 7.00 1.15
CA LEU A 389 -2.88 6.94 1.33
C LEU A 389 -3.34 7.28 2.76
N GLU A 390 -2.57 6.92 3.79
CA GLU A 390 -2.87 7.35 5.16
C GLU A 390 -2.76 8.89 5.27
N ALA A 391 -1.77 9.49 4.62
CA ALA A 391 -1.58 10.94 4.56
C ALA A 391 -2.68 11.67 3.76
N ASN A 392 -3.20 11.04 2.69
CA ASN A 392 -4.33 11.56 1.91
C ASN A 392 -5.20 10.41 1.35
N PRO A 393 -6.32 10.04 2.00
CA PRO A 393 -7.15 8.93 1.57
C PRO A 393 -7.96 9.22 0.30
N PHE A 394 -8.01 10.48 -0.17
CA PHE A 394 -8.78 10.91 -1.34
C PHE A 394 -8.03 10.78 -2.67
N LEU A 395 -6.77 10.32 -2.66
CA LEU A 395 -5.99 10.11 -3.88
C LEU A 395 -6.64 9.04 -4.76
N THR A 396 -6.96 9.41 -6.00
CA THR A 396 -7.39 8.44 -7.02
C THR A 396 -6.22 7.57 -7.47
N TRP A 397 -6.52 6.49 -8.21
CA TRP A 397 -5.48 5.63 -8.79
C TRP A 397 -4.49 6.40 -9.68
N ARG A 398 -4.97 7.39 -10.44
CA ARG A 398 -4.14 8.29 -11.26
C ARG A 398 -3.37 9.30 -10.43
N ASP A 399 -3.96 9.86 -9.38
CA ASP A 399 -3.24 10.78 -8.48
C ASP A 399 -2.01 10.11 -7.89
N MET A 400 -2.11 8.82 -7.51
CA MET A 400 -0.97 8.06 -7.01
C MET A 400 0.12 7.86 -8.08
N GLN A 401 -0.23 7.52 -9.32
CA GLN A 401 0.76 7.44 -10.41
C GLN A 401 1.42 8.80 -10.68
N HIS A 402 0.64 9.90 -10.73
CA HIS A 402 1.19 11.26 -10.86
C HIS A 402 2.15 11.63 -9.72
N LEU A 403 1.83 11.23 -8.49
CA LEU A 403 2.67 11.44 -7.30
C LEU A 403 3.96 10.62 -7.39
N VAL A 404 3.89 9.34 -7.76
CA VAL A 404 5.07 8.48 -7.95
C VAL A 404 6.03 9.07 -8.99
N VAL A 405 5.54 9.47 -10.18
CA VAL A 405 6.33 10.16 -11.23
C VAL A 405 7.09 11.40 -10.72
N ARG A 406 6.62 12.03 -9.63
CA ARG A 406 7.21 13.25 -9.03
C ARG A 406 8.01 12.98 -7.76
N ALA A 407 7.77 11.85 -7.10
CA ALA A 407 8.45 11.42 -5.88
C ALA A 407 9.68 10.53 -6.16
N SER A 408 9.70 9.85 -7.30
CA SER A 408 10.84 9.04 -7.73
C SER A 408 12.08 9.89 -8.06
N ARG A 409 13.26 9.37 -7.71
CA ARG A 409 14.55 10.07 -7.84
C ARG A 409 15.52 9.25 -8.72
N PRO A 410 15.98 9.82 -9.85
CA PRO A 410 17.03 9.22 -10.68
C PRO A 410 18.41 9.17 -10.01
N ALA A 411 18.63 9.99 -8.96
CA ALA A 411 19.93 10.19 -8.37
C ALA A 411 20.51 8.89 -7.78
N GLN A 412 21.77 8.61 -8.12
CA GLN A 412 22.54 7.44 -7.66
C GLN A 412 22.09 6.08 -8.24
N LEU A 413 21.17 6.08 -9.22
CA LEU A 413 20.85 4.90 -10.03
C LEU A 413 21.63 4.88 -11.33
N GLN A 414 22.32 3.77 -11.60
CA GLN A 414 23.24 3.62 -12.73
C GLN A 414 22.57 2.89 -13.89
N ALA A 415 22.30 3.61 -14.98
CA ALA A 415 21.84 3.07 -16.27
C ALA A 415 22.33 3.95 -17.43
N GLU A 416 22.66 3.35 -18.57
CA GLU A 416 23.13 4.07 -19.77
C GLU A 416 21.99 4.70 -20.57
N ASP A 417 20.74 4.31 -20.29
CA ASP A 417 19.55 4.68 -21.04
C ASP A 417 18.77 5.86 -20.44
N TRP A 418 19.25 6.47 -19.34
CA TRP A 418 18.66 7.70 -18.78
C TRP A 418 18.53 8.79 -19.85
N ARG A 419 17.30 9.21 -20.18
CA ARG A 419 17.02 10.33 -21.09
C ARG A 419 16.13 11.36 -20.41
N THR A 420 16.31 12.62 -20.76
CA THR A 420 15.42 13.70 -20.32
C THR A 420 14.24 13.81 -21.29
N ASN A 421 13.02 13.76 -20.77
CA ASN A 421 11.79 13.89 -21.56
C ASN A 421 11.44 15.36 -21.86
N GLY A 422 10.39 15.60 -22.64
CA GLY A 422 10.01 16.93 -23.12
C GLY A 422 9.66 17.95 -22.03
N VAL A 423 9.39 17.50 -20.80
CA VAL A 423 9.09 18.36 -19.64
C VAL A 423 10.25 18.41 -18.62
N GLY A 424 11.44 17.92 -18.99
CA GLY A 424 12.65 18.07 -18.18
C GLY A 424 12.86 17.00 -17.10
N ARG A 425 12.12 15.88 -17.13
CA ARG A 425 12.35 14.76 -16.20
C ARG A 425 13.25 13.71 -16.81
N GLN A 426 14.17 13.16 -16.02
CA GLN A 426 14.92 11.98 -16.42
C GLN A 426 14.04 10.73 -16.27
N VAL A 427 14.10 9.84 -17.26
CA VAL A 427 13.40 8.57 -17.31
C VAL A 427 14.31 7.49 -17.92
N SER A 428 14.17 6.25 -17.46
CA SER A 428 14.89 5.05 -17.89
C SER A 428 13.89 3.91 -18.07
N HIS A 429 14.10 3.03 -19.05
CA HIS A 429 13.28 1.82 -19.24
C HIS A 429 13.54 0.78 -18.14
N HIS A 430 14.69 0.83 -17.47
CA HIS A 430 15.00 0.00 -16.31
C HIS A 430 14.38 0.56 -15.02
N TYR A 431 14.42 1.88 -14.84
CA TYR A 431 14.09 2.50 -13.55
C TYR A 431 12.81 3.35 -13.52
N GLY A 432 12.11 3.49 -14.65
CA GLY A 432 11.04 4.48 -14.81
C GLY A 432 11.55 5.88 -14.46
N TYR A 433 10.87 6.56 -13.54
CA TYR A 433 11.28 7.87 -13.00
C TYR A 433 12.32 7.79 -11.86
N GLY A 434 12.79 6.59 -11.49
CA GLY A 434 13.86 6.36 -10.52
C GLY A 434 13.40 5.74 -9.20
N LEU A 435 14.26 5.83 -8.18
CA LEU A 435 14.01 5.25 -6.86
C LEU A 435 12.89 6.00 -6.14
N LEU A 436 11.84 5.30 -5.72
CA LEU A 436 10.74 5.91 -4.98
C LEU A 436 11.22 6.45 -3.63
N ASP A 437 10.75 7.63 -3.25
CA ASP A 437 11.03 8.25 -1.95
C ASP A 437 9.72 8.40 -1.16
N ALA A 438 9.58 7.68 -0.04
CA ALA A 438 8.34 7.71 0.75
C ALA A 438 8.10 9.05 1.43
N GLY A 439 9.17 9.74 1.87
CA GLY A 439 9.09 11.05 2.49
C GLY A 439 8.52 12.07 1.52
N LEU A 440 9.09 12.15 0.32
CA LEU A 440 8.64 13.02 -0.75
C LEU A 440 7.24 12.65 -1.25
N LEU A 441 6.93 11.35 -1.39
CA LEU A 441 5.60 10.86 -1.78
C LEU A 441 4.52 11.31 -0.79
N VAL A 442 4.77 11.17 0.51
CA VAL A 442 3.86 11.59 1.60
C VAL A 442 3.72 13.11 1.70
N ASP A 443 4.84 13.84 1.60
CA ASP A 443 4.84 15.29 1.70
C ASP A 443 4.11 15.91 0.49
N MET A 444 4.27 15.35 -0.72
CA MET A 444 3.44 15.71 -1.88
C MET A 444 1.98 15.30 -1.70
N ALA A 445 1.68 14.07 -1.25
CA ALA A 445 0.33 13.55 -1.08
C ALA A 445 -0.58 14.46 -0.23
N ARG A 446 -0.05 15.03 0.87
CA ARG A 446 -0.79 15.96 1.75
C ARG A 446 -1.23 17.26 1.07
N SER A 447 -0.48 17.70 0.07
CA SER A 447 -0.73 18.93 -0.68
C SER A 447 -1.32 18.67 -2.07
N TRP A 448 -1.52 17.40 -2.43
CA TRP A 448 -1.92 16.99 -3.77
C TRP A 448 -3.35 17.42 -4.10
N LEU A 449 -3.52 17.81 -5.36
CA LEU A 449 -4.74 18.38 -5.92
C LEU A 449 -5.35 17.35 -6.86
N PRO A 450 -6.62 16.93 -6.67
CA PRO A 450 -7.25 15.90 -7.50
C PRO A 450 -7.11 16.20 -8.99
N THR A 451 -6.57 15.24 -9.73
CA THR A 451 -6.42 15.35 -11.18
C THR A 451 -7.78 15.48 -11.88
N GLN A 452 -7.78 16.17 -13.02
CA GLN A 452 -8.97 16.28 -13.86
C GLN A 452 -9.39 14.89 -14.38
N PRO A 453 -10.66 14.67 -14.77
CA PRO A 453 -11.09 13.37 -15.27
C PRO A 453 -10.28 12.95 -16.49
N GLN A 454 -9.87 11.68 -16.53
CA GLN A 454 -9.03 11.15 -17.61
C GLN A 454 -9.76 11.26 -18.96
N LYS A 455 -9.04 11.71 -19.97
CA LYS A 455 -9.48 11.71 -21.37
C LYS A 455 -8.71 10.68 -22.17
N LYS A 456 -9.35 10.16 -23.22
CA LYS A 456 -8.76 9.22 -24.18
C LYS A 456 -8.94 9.73 -25.61
N CYS A 457 -7.84 10.06 -26.27
CA CYS A 457 -7.82 10.39 -27.70
C CYS A 457 -7.36 9.17 -28.49
N VAL A 458 -8.12 8.78 -29.51
CA VAL A 458 -7.88 7.58 -30.34
C VAL A 458 -7.56 8.04 -31.76
N ILE A 459 -6.37 7.69 -32.25
CA ILE A 459 -5.84 8.16 -33.54
C ILE A 459 -5.49 6.93 -34.38
N PRO A 460 -6.41 6.44 -35.24
CA PRO A 460 -6.10 5.38 -36.19
C PRO A 460 -5.14 5.93 -37.27
N ILE A 461 -4.12 5.14 -37.60
CA ILE A 461 -3.09 5.49 -38.58
C ILE A 461 -3.02 4.34 -39.58
N VAL A 462 -3.40 4.62 -40.83
CA VAL A 462 -3.26 3.67 -41.94
C VAL A 462 -1.81 3.72 -42.41
N PRO A 463 -1.04 2.63 -42.30
CA PRO A 463 0.30 2.57 -42.89
C PRO A 463 0.18 2.54 -44.42
N ILE A 464 0.97 3.36 -45.09
CA ILE A 464 1.07 3.38 -46.56
C ILE A 464 2.46 2.87 -46.90
N LEU A 465 2.56 1.73 -47.59
CA LEU A 465 3.80 1.03 -47.99
C LEU A 465 4.62 0.45 -46.81
N PRO A 466 5.51 -0.54 -47.07
CA PRO A 466 6.42 -1.06 -46.04
C PRO A 466 7.49 -0.02 -45.70
N LEU A 467 7.25 0.74 -44.63
CA LEU A 467 8.13 1.77 -44.11
C LEU A 467 8.60 1.40 -42.70
N MET A 468 9.92 1.42 -42.48
CA MET A 468 10.53 1.32 -41.14
C MET A 468 10.14 2.49 -40.21
N HIS A 469 9.57 3.57 -40.75
CA HIS A 469 9.21 4.77 -39.98
C HIS A 469 7.83 5.29 -40.40
N VAL A 470 6.86 5.27 -39.48
CA VAL A 470 5.52 5.84 -39.71
C VAL A 470 5.41 7.17 -38.98
N ARG A 471 5.32 8.26 -39.75
CA ARG A 471 5.23 9.63 -39.24
C ARG A 471 3.79 10.14 -39.32
N LYS A 472 3.27 10.72 -38.24
CA LYS A 472 1.91 11.29 -38.18
C LYS A 472 1.90 12.60 -37.42
N ASN A 473 1.42 13.68 -38.05
CA ASN A 473 1.08 14.91 -37.33
C ASN A 473 -0.28 14.72 -36.63
N VAL A 474 -0.34 15.05 -35.34
CA VAL A 474 -1.43 14.75 -34.41
C VAL A 474 -1.91 16.03 -33.74
N SER A 475 -3.23 16.29 -33.80
CA SER A 475 -3.88 17.40 -33.11
C SER A 475 -4.31 17.07 -31.66
N ALA A 476 -4.07 15.84 -31.20
CA ALA A 476 -4.48 15.31 -29.91
C ALA A 476 -5.97 15.49 -29.58
N CYS A 477 -6.83 15.32 -30.60
CA CYS A 477 -8.28 15.53 -30.53
C CYS A 477 -8.69 16.98 -30.21
N ALA A 478 -7.88 17.98 -30.62
CA ALA A 478 -8.26 19.39 -30.54
C ALA A 478 -9.63 19.66 -31.20
N GLY A 479 -10.44 20.50 -30.55
CA GLY A 479 -11.83 20.76 -30.95
C GLY A 479 -12.86 19.77 -30.43
N HIS A 480 -12.45 18.64 -29.83
CA HIS A 480 -13.35 17.62 -29.30
C HIS A 480 -13.30 17.51 -27.77
N ALA A 481 -14.33 16.90 -27.17
CA ALA A 481 -14.44 16.72 -25.73
C ALA A 481 -13.27 15.92 -25.12
N ASN A 482 -12.64 15.03 -25.91
CA ASN A 482 -11.48 14.23 -25.55
C ASN A 482 -10.13 14.84 -25.94
N TYR A 483 -10.07 16.16 -26.19
CA TYR A 483 -8.80 16.90 -26.34
C TYR A 483 -7.85 16.64 -25.16
N ILE A 484 -6.56 16.44 -25.44
CA ILE A 484 -5.48 16.28 -24.44
C ILE A 484 -4.35 17.28 -24.73
N ARG A 485 -3.80 17.86 -23.66
CA ARG A 485 -2.68 18.81 -23.67
C ARG A 485 -1.56 18.45 -22.68
N SER A 486 -1.85 17.58 -21.71
CA SER A 486 -0.87 17.06 -20.75
C SER A 486 -1.07 15.56 -20.68
N LEU A 487 -0.07 14.80 -21.13
CA LEU A 487 -0.12 13.34 -21.20
C LEU A 487 -0.02 12.67 -19.84
N GLU A 488 -0.60 11.48 -19.75
CA GLU A 488 -0.32 10.46 -18.75
C GLU A 488 0.35 9.29 -19.48
N HIS A 489 -0.44 8.26 -19.80
CA HIS A 489 -0.02 7.10 -20.57
C HIS A 489 -0.12 7.35 -22.08
N VAL A 490 0.82 6.80 -22.83
CA VAL A 490 0.72 6.65 -24.29
C VAL A 490 0.70 5.17 -24.62
N GLN A 491 -0.24 4.75 -25.45
CA GLN A 491 -0.37 3.37 -25.92
C GLN A 491 -0.28 3.30 -27.45
N VAL A 492 0.40 2.29 -27.96
CA VAL A 492 0.56 2.00 -29.39
C VAL A 492 -0.02 0.62 -29.64
N GLN A 493 -1.22 0.59 -30.24
CA GLN A 493 -1.89 -0.64 -30.63
C GLN A 493 -1.47 -1.03 -32.04
N LEU A 494 -0.81 -2.19 -32.19
CA LEU A 494 -0.26 -2.69 -33.45
C LEU A 494 -0.87 -4.04 -33.84
N SER A 495 -1.08 -4.23 -35.14
CA SER A 495 -1.20 -5.55 -35.75
C SER A 495 -0.17 -5.65 -36.86
N LEU A 496 0.83 -6.54 -36.72
CA LEU A 496 1.92 -6.72 -37.67
C LEU A 496 2.36 -8.18 -37.75
N SER A 497 2.71 -8.64 -38.95
CA SER A 497 3.47 -9.88 -39.15
C SER A 497 4.96 -9.57 -39.23
N TYR A 498 5.80 -10.49 -38.74
CA TYR A 498 7.25 -10.38 -38.82
C TYR A 498 7.87 -11.79 -38.75
N SER A 499 8.88 -12.08 -39.58
CA SER A 499 9.45 -13.43 -39.72
C SER A 499 10.15 -13.95 -38.47
N ARG A 500 10.71 -13.05 -37.65
CA ARG A 500 11.33 -13.38 -36.36
C ARG A 500 11.15 -12.21 -35.38
N ARG A 501 10.09 -12.28 -34.58
CA ARG A 501 9.59 -11.18 -33.73
C ARG A 501 10.64 -10.57 -32.80
N GLY A 502 11.53 -11.38 -32.22
CA GLY A 502 12.60 -10.94 -31.33
C GLY A 502 13.69 -10.06 -31.96
N ASP A 503 13.78 -10.01 -33.29
CA ASP A 503 14.75 -9.17 -34.00
C ASP A 503 14.22 -7.74 -34.27
N LEU A 504 12.96 -7.46 -33.94
CA LEU A 504 12.28 -6.19 -34.20
C LEU A 504 12.34 -5.26 -32.98
N GLU A 505 13.11 -4.17 -33.07
CA GLU A 505 12.98 -3.04 -32.15
C GLU A 505 11.80 -2.16 -32.59
N ILE A 506 10.89 -1.85 -31.65
CA ILE A 506 9.81 -0.89 -31.87
C ILE A 506 10.07 0.31 -30.96
N SER A 507 10.05 1.51 -31.52
CA SER A 507 10.21 2.75 -30.75
C SER A 507 9.19 3.82 -31.14
N LEU A 508 8.89 4.73 -30.22
CA LEU A 508 7.99 5.86 -30.43
C LEU A 508 8.71 7.16 -30.05
N THR A 509 8.63 8.17 -30.91
CA THR A 509 9.14 9.52 -30.65
C THR A 509 7.98 10.51 -30.58
N SER A 510 7.93 11.30 -29.50
CA SER A 510 6.92 12.35 -29.29
C SER A 510 7.25 13.66 -30.02
N PRO A 511 6.28 14.58 -30.15
CA PRO A 511 6.51 15.90 -30.74
C PRO A 511 7.53 16.75 -29.97
N MET A 512 7.78 16.45 -28.70
CA MET A 512 8.76 17.14 -27.85
C MET A 512 10.16 16.52 -27.90
N GLY A 513 10.36 15.44 -28.69
CA GLY A 513 11.67 14.84 -28.97
C GLY A 513 12.03 13.63 -28.10
N THR A 514 11.23 13.30 -27.08
CA THR A 514 11.41 12.08 -26.28
C THR A 514 11.29 10.84 -27.17
N ARG A 515 12.28 9.96 -27.17
CA ARG A 515 12.21 8.61 -27.79
C ARG A 515 12.06 7.58 -26.67
N SER A 516 11.08 6.70 -26.79
CA SER A 516 10.84 5.58 -25.89
C SER A 516 10.88 4.28 -26.71
N THR A 517 11.64 3.30 -26.24
CA THR A 517 11.70 1.96 -26.84
C THR A 517 10.54 1.15 -26.27
N LEU A 518 9.60 0.79 -27.14
CA LEU A 518 8.38 0.07 -26.79
C LEU A 518 8.60 -1.43 -26.68
N VAL A 519 9.52 -2.00 -27.46
CA VAL A 519 10.10 -3.32 -27.22
C VAL A 519 11.52 -3.32 -27.79
N ALA A 520 12.46 -3.83 -27.00
CA ALA A 520 13.85 -4.04 -27.41
C ALA A 520 14.01 -5.38 -28.17
N ILE A 521 15.22 -5.68 -28.63
CA ILE A 521 15.52 -7.03 -29.13
C ILE A 521 15.35 -8.08 -28.03
N ARG A 522 14.76 -9.22 -28.40
CA ARG A 522 14.62 -10.40 -27.54
C ARG A 522 15.17 -11.62 -28.27
N PRO A 523 16.48 -11.94 -28.16
CA PRO A 523 17.13 -12.94 -29.02
C PRO A 523 16.52 -14.35 -28.98
N PHE A 524 15.82 -14.71 -27.90
CA PHE A 524 15.15 -16.00 -27.77
C PHE A 524 13.76 -16.05 -28.41
N ASP A 525 13.13 -14.90 -28.70
CA ASP A 525 11.83 -14.82 -29.38
C ASP A 525 11.97 -15.09 -30.89
N ILE A 526 12.00 -16.37 -31.25
CA ILE A 526 12.06 -16.82 -32.63
C ILE A 526 10.69 -16.84 -33.35
N SER A 527 9.64 -16.26 -32.75
CA SER A 527 8.26 -16.39 -33.25
C SER A 527 8.04 -15.67 -34.59
N GLY A 528 7.42 -16.37 -35.55
CA GLY A 528 6.93 -15.80 -36.80
C GLY A 528 5.51 -15.20 -36.73
N GLN A 529 4.88 -15.22 -35.55
CA GLN A 529 3.50 -14.75 -35.38
C GLN A 529 3.37 -13.22 -35.40
N GLY A 530 4.47 -12.50 -35.15
CA GLY A 530 4.43 -11.05 -34.95
C GLY A 530 3.58 -10.63 -33.75
N TYR A 531 2.87 -9.52 -33.89
CA TYR A 531 1.98 -9.00 -32.85
C TYR A 531 0.58 -8.84 -33.44
N ASP A 532 -0.43 -9.54 -32.90
CA ASP A 532 -1.83 -9.30 -33.27
C ASP A 532 -2.53 -8.44 -32.22
N ASN A 533 -3.04 -7.30 -32.67
CA ASN A 533 -3.77 -6.30 -31.89
C ASN A 533 -3.12 -5.92 -30.53
N TRP A 534 -1.82 -6.16 -30.36
CA TRP A 534 -1.06 -5.94 -29.14
C TRP A 534 -0.96 -4.46 -28.84
N ILE A 535 -0.92 -4.10 -27.57
CA ILE A 535 -0.86 -2.72 -27.12
C ILE A 535 0.43 -2.54 -26.34
N PHE A 536 1.41 -1.83 -26.89
CA PHE A 536 2.58 -1.38 -26.13
C PHE A 536 2.22 -0.10 -25.37
N MET A 537 2.76 0.10 -24.18
CA MET A 537 2.56 1.29 -23.35
C MET A 537 3.89 2.00 -23.07
N SER A 538 3.83 3.32 -22.85
CA SER A 538 4.94 4.13 -22.39
C SER A 538 4.46 5.20 -21.42
N THR A 539 5.15 5.30 -20.29
CA THR A 539 4.99 6.35 -19.26
C THR A 539 5.93 7.53 -19.52
N HIS A 540 6.93 7.38 -20.40
CA HIS A 540 8.07 8.31 -20.55
C HIS A 540 7.64 9.72 -20.98
N PHE A 541 6.47 9.84 -21.60
CA PHE A 541 5.91 11.10 -22.11
C PHE A 541 5.08 11.87 -21.08
N TRP A 542 5.12 11.51 -19.78
CA TRP A 542 4.23 12.07 -18.76
C TRP A 542 4.34 13.61 -18.65
N ASP A 543 3.17 14.26 -18.62
CA ASP A 543 2.88 15.69 -18.72
C ASP A 543 3.24 16.40 -20.05
N GLU A 544 3.81 15.72 -21.06
CA GLU A 544 4.13 16.35 -22.36
C GLU A 544 2.87 16.84 -23.12
N ASP A 545 3.04 17.83 -24.01
CA ASP A 545 2.00 18.27 -24.95
C ASP A 545 2.02 17.37 -26.19
N PRO A 546 0.99 16.53 -26.43
CA PRO A 546 1.00 15.52 -27.49
C PRO A 546 0.77 16.07 -28.90
N ARG A 547 0.67 17.39 -29.08
CA ARG A 547 0.38 18.00 -30.38
C ARG A 547 1.64 18.13 -31.22
N GLY A 548 1.56 17.67 -32.47
CA GLY A 548 2.65 17.74 -33.45
C GLY A 548 3.03 16.37 -34.02
N LEU A 549 4.28 16.22 -34.43
CA LEU A 549 4.76 15.06 -35.16
C LEU A 549 5.13 13.89 -34.23
N TRP A 550 4.37 12.79 -34.32
CA TRP A 550 4.74 11.50 -33.75
C TRP A 550 5.45 10.64 -34.81
N THR A 551 6.47 9.89 -34.39
CA THR A 551 7.17 8.92 -35.25
C THR A 551 7.22 7.56 -34.59
N LEU A 552 6.62 6.54 -35.22
CA LEU A 552 6.81 5.13 -34.87
C LEU A 552 7.98 4.57 -35.69
N GLY A 553 9.00 4.03 -35.04
CA GLY A 553 10.11 3.29 -35.66
C GLY A 553 9.91 1.77 -35.52
N LEU A 554 10.20 1.05 -36.60
CA LEU A 554 10.20 -0.40 -36.73
C LEU A 554 11.53 -0.81 -37.37
N GLU A 555 12.50 -1.24 -36.55
CA GLU A 555 13.88 -1.47 -36.97
C GLU A 555 14.26 -2.94 -36.82
N ASN A 556 14.78 -3.57 -37.88
CA ASN A 556 15.43 -4.89 -37.76
C ASN A 556 16.80 -4.69 -37.10
N LYS A 557 16.95 -5.13 -35.85
CA LYS A 557 18.19 -5.09 -35.07
C LYS A 557 18.85 -6.46 -34.93
N GLY A 558 18.16 -7.52 -35.35
CA GLY A 558 18.72 -8.87 -35.40
C GLY A 558 19.72 -9.11 -36.52
N TYR A 559 20.43 -10.23 -36.43
CA TYR A 559 21.43 -10.65 -37.42
C TYR A 559 20.81 -11.14 -38.74
N TYR A 560 19.56 -11.60 -38.72
CA TYR A 560 18.91 -12.21 -39.88
C TYR A 560 18.21 -11.19 -40.77
N PHE A 561 18.13 -11.49 -42.08
CA PHE A 561 17.28 -10.73 -42.99
C PHE A 561 15.82 -11.08 -42.72
N ASN A 562 15.10 -10.17 -42.07
CA ASN A 562 13.70 -10.36 -41.70
C ASN A 562 12.74 -9.63 -42.64
N THR A 563 11.53 -10.18 -42.77
CA THR A 563 10.43 -9.60 -43.55
C THR A 563 9.20 -9.47 -42.67
N GLY A 564 8.32 -8.53 -42.99
CA GLY A 564 7.11 -8.29 -42.21
C GLY A 564 6.21 -7.24 -42.82
N THR A 565 5.03 -7.05 -42.25
CA THR A 565 4.04 -6.08 -42.70
C THR A 565 3.26 -5.54 -41.51
N LEU A 566 3.23 -4.21 -41.37
CA LEU A 566 2.36 -3.51 -40.43
C LEU A 566 0.96 -3.38 -41.06
N TYR A 567 -0.04 -4.07 -40.51
CA TYR A 567 -1.42 -4.02 -40.97
C TYR A 567 -2.22 -2.89 -40.32
N ARG A 568 -1.98 -2.65 -39.02
CA ARG A 568 -2.72 -1.66 -38.23
C ARG A 568 -1.81 -0.97 -37.24
N TYR A 569 -1.95 0.36 -37.15
CA TYR A 569 -1.40 1.18 -36.08
C TYR A 569 -2.52 2.08 -35.54
N THR A 570 -2.71 2.10 -34.23
CA THR A 570 -3.57 3.07 -33.55
C THR A 570 -2.81 3.67 -32.37
N LEU A 571 -2.61 4.98 -32.40
CA LEU A 571 -2.03 5.74 -31.29
C LEU A 571 -3.16 6.11 -30.31
N LEU A 572 -2.98 5.77 -29.05
CA LEU A 572 -3.93 5.94 -27.97
C LEU A 572 -3.29 6.86 -26.92
N LEU A 573 -3.83 8.07 -26.77
CA LEU A 573 -3.31 9.05 -25.82
C LEU A 573 -4.25 9.15 -24.62
N TYR A 574 -3.70 9.11 -23.42
CA TYR A 574 -4.41 9.37 -22.17
C TYR A 574 -3.85 10.61 -21.49
N GLY A 575 -4.70 11.37 -20.78
CA GLY A 575 -4.27 12.60 -20.14
C GLY A 575 -5.40 13.60 -19.87
N THR A 576 -5.04 14.87 -19.73
CA THR A 576 -5.94 15.99 -19.41
C THR A 576 -5.70 17.23 -20.28
N VAL A 577 -6.54 18.27 -20.18
CA VAL A 577 -6.47 19.51 -21.00
C VAL A 577 -5.59 20.60 -20.39
N THR A 578 -5.30 20.55 -19.09
CA THR A 578 -4.71 21.68 -18.37
C THR A 578 -3.79 21.23 -17.24
N SER A 579 -2.54 21.71 -17.26
CA SER A 579 -1.64 21.66 -16.10
C SER A 579 -1.97 22.72 -15.03
N SER A 580 -2.77 23.74 -15.36
CA SER A 580 -3.43 24.61 -14.37
C SER A 580 -4.75 25.16 -14.92
N ALA A 581 -5.77 25.26 -14.06
CA ALA A 581 -7.11 25.73 -14.42
C ALA A 581 -7.42 27.16 -13.92
N CYS A 582 -6.37 27.88 -13.50
CA CYS A 582 -6.44 29.21 -12.91
C CYS A 582 -6.26 30.32 -13.96
N VAL A 583 -7.16 31.30 -13.97
CA VAL A 583 -7.14 32.46 -14.89
C VAL A 583 -6.39 33.63 -14.27
N GLN A 584 -6.64 33.93 -12.99
CA GLN A 584 -5.93 34.97 -12.25
C GLN A 584 -5.42 34.46 -10.91
N ARG A 585 -4.16 34.78 -10.62
CA ARG A 585 -3.53 34.58 -9.32
C ARG A 585 -3.32 35.91 -8.63
N ASP A 586 -3.41 35.92 -7.31
CA ASP A 586 -3.04 37.10 -6.51
C ASP A 586 -1.52 37.20 -6.27
N THR A 587 -1.13 38.19 -5.47
CA THR A 587 0.27 38.47 -5.11
C THR A 587 0.95 37.36 -4.30
N GLU A 588 0.19 36.43 -3.73
CA GLU A 588 0.69 35.24 -3.02
C GLU A 588 0.68 33.99 -3.94
N GLY A 589 0.20 34.14 -5.18
CA GLY A 589 0.10 33.07 -6.18
C GLY A 589 -1.19 32.25 -6.10
N LEU A 590 -2.14 32.63 -5.24
CA LEU A 590 -3.39 31.92 -4.97
C LEU A 590 -4.43 32.21 -6.06
N CYS A 591 -5.22 31.21 -6.44
CA CYS A 591 -6.18 31.41 -7.53
C CYS A 591 -7.44 32.15 -7.10
N GLN A 592 -7.77 33.24 -7.80
CA GLN A 592 -8.98 34.04 -7.57
C GLN A 592 -10.10 33.75 -8.59
N GLU A 593 -9.76 33.34 -9.82
CA GLU A 593 -10.72 33.09 -10.89
C GLU A 593 -10.37 31.83 -11.69
N CYS A 594 -11.38 31.01 -11.99
CA CYS A 594 -11.24 29.75 -12.71
C CYS A 594 -11.83 29.84 -14.12
N HIS A 595 -11.23 29.14 -15.08
CA HIS A 595 -11.82 29.01 -16.42
C HIS A 595 -13.13 28.22 -16.34
N SER A 596 -14.25 28.82 -16.76
CA SER A 596 -15.52 28.11 -16.92
C SER A 596 -15.31 26.88 -17.83
N PRO A 597 -15.79 25.67 -17.45
CA PRO A 597 -16.85 25.41 -16.47
C PRO A 597 -16.39 25.08 -15.02
N ALA A 598 -15.13 25.30 -14.65
CA ALA A 598 -14.56 24.86 -13.37
C ALA A 598 -15.14 25.55 -12.12
N TYR A 599 -14.92 24.91 -10.97
CA TYR A 599 -15.36 25.28 -9.62
C TYR A 599 -14.15 25.62 -8.75
N ILE A 600 -14.32 26.58 -7.83
CA ILE A 600 -13.34 26.97 -6.83
C ILE A 600 -13.46 26.07 -5.59
N LEU A 601 -12.38 25.41 -5.18
CA LEU A 601 -12.27 24.73 -3.88
C LEU A 601 -11.09 25.30 -3.10
N GLY A 602 -11.35 26.19 -2.14
CA GLY A 602 -10.28 26.93 -1.46
C GLY A 602 -9.50 27.80 -2.47
N HIS A 603 -8.25 27.43 -2.74
CA HIS A 603 -7.35 28.14 -3.68
C HIS A 603 -7.25 27.47 -5.07
N LEU A 604 -8.17 26.56 -5.38
CA LEU A 604 -8.04 25.58 -6.47
C LEU A 604 -9.15 25.69 -7.50
N CYS A 605 -8.81 25.45 -8.77
CA CYS A 605 -9.77 25.35 -9.87
C CYS A 605 -9.92 23.90 -10.34
N LEU A 606 -11.10 23.32 -10.16
CA LEU A 606 -11.38 21.91 -10.45
C LEU A 606 -12.56 21.81 -11.44
N ALA A 607 -12.48 20.98 -12.50
CA ALA A 607 -13.59 20.85 -13.45
C ALA A 607 -14.82 20.15 -12.85
N TYR A 608 -14.65 19.48 -11.70
CA TYR A 608 -15.67 18.83 -10.90
C TYR A 608 -15.31 19.00 -9.41
N CYS A 609 -16.30 18.92 -8.53
CA CYS A 609 -16.02 18.91 -7.09
C CYS A 609 -15.61 17.49 -6.64
N PRO A 610 -14.51 17.35 -5.88
CA PRO A 610 -14.02 16.05 -5.45
C PRO A 610 -14.91 15.47 -4.33
N PRO A 611 -14.77 14.18 -4.00
CA PRO A 611 -15.47 13.58 -2.87
C PRO A 611 -15.36 14.41 -1.58
N ARG A 612 -16.41 14.36 -0.77
CA ARG A 612 -16.74 15.30 0.32
C ARG A 612 -17.08 16.73 -0.07
N TYR A 613 -17.19 17.05 -1.36
CA TYR A 613 -17.70 18.34 -1.82
C TYR A 613 -18.74 18.19 -2.93
N PHE A 614 -19.70 19.10 -2.99
CA PHE A 614 -20.69 19.20 -4.05
C PHE A 614 -20.59 20.55 -4.79
N ASN A 615 -21.11 20.59 -6.01
CA ASN A 615 -21.13 21.79 -6.83
C ASN A 615 -22.18 22.78 -6.32
N HIS A 616 -21.73 23.99 -5.98
CA HIS A 616 -22.57 25.06 -5.48
C HIS A 616 -22.29 26.36 -6.26
N THR A 617 -23.31 27.19 -6.46
CA THR A 617 -23.17 28.48 -7.15
C THR A 617 -23.40 29.59 -6.13
N GLN A 618 -22.31 30.22 -5.68
CA GLN A 618 -22.36 31.28 -4.70
C GLN A 618 -22.71 32.61 -5.37
N GLN A 619 -23.92 33.10 -5.12
CA GLN A 619 -24.26 34.49 -5.39
C GLN A 619 -23.55 35.38 -4.37
N THR A 620 -22.73 36.32 -4.85
CA THR A 620 -22.18 37.39 -4.03
C THR A 620 -23.26 38.44 -3.75
N VAL A 621 -23.24 39.03 -2.56
CA VAL A 621 -24.33 39.86 -2.03
C VAL A 621 -24.60 41.08 -2.90
N THR A 622 -25.87 41.46 -2.99
CA THR A 622 -26.42 42.59 -3.74
C THR A 622 -25.57 43.85 -3.70
N ALA A 623 -25.13 44.30 -4.88
CA ALA A 623 -24.59 45.63 -5.06
C ALA A 623 -25.68 46.68 -4.80
N GLY A 624 -25.34 47.73 -4.04
CA GLY A 624 -26.13 48.96 -4.01
C GLY A 624 -26.16 49.64 -5.39
N PRO A 625 -27.11 50.57 -5.62
CA PRO A 625 -27.36 51.14 -6.94
C PRO A 625 -26.10 51.82 -7.50
N GLY A 626 -25.64 51.36 -8.67
CA GLY A 626 -24.55 52.00 -9.42
C GLY A 626 -23.27 51.17 -9.64
N ARG A 627 -23.21 49.89 -9.24
CA ARG A 627 -22.10 48.98 -9.62
C ARG A 627 -22.58 47.82 -10.51
N PRO A 628 -21.79 47.37 -11.50
CA PRO A 628 -22.14 46.22 -12.34
C PRO A 628 -22.21 44.95 -11.51
N ALA A 629 -23.09 44.03 -11.89
CA ALA A 629 -23.26 42.75 -11.20
C ALA A 629 -22.03 41.86 -11.41
N THR A 630 -21.38 41.48 -10.30
CA THR A 630 -20.29 40.49 -10.29
C THR A 630 -20.82 39.12 -10.74
N PRO A 631 -20.13 38.37 -11.62
CA PRO A 631 -20.57 37.04 -12.02
C PRO A 631 -20.65 36.08 -10.81
N ALA A 632 -21.64 35.19 -10.82
CA ALA A 632 -21.84 34.22 -9.74
C ALA A 632 -20.69 33.19 -9.71
N LEU A 633 -20.08 33.01 -8.54
CA LEU A 633 -18.92 32.13 -8.37
C LEU A 633 -19.36 30.67 -8.32
N ARG A 634 -18.73 29.81 -9.13
CA ARG A 634 -18.85 28.36 -9.00
C ARG A 634 -17.88 27.89 -7.93
N VAL A 635 -18.39 27.27 -6.87
CA VAL A 635 -17.60 26.81 -5.72
C VAL A 635 -17.92 25.35 -5.37
N CYS A 636 -16.97 24.67 -4.74
CA CYS A 636 -17.17 23.37 -4.15
C CYS A 636 -17.46 23.52 -2.66
N SER A 637 -18.70 23.23 -2.26
CA SER A 637 -19.15 23.32 -0.87
C SER A 637 -19.06 21.94 -0.19
N SER A 638 -18.71 21.90 1.09
CA SER A 638 -18.52 20.64 1.81
C SER A 638 -19.82 19.87 2.00
N CYS A 639 -19.77 18.56 1.78
CA CYS A 639 -20.81 17.62 2.17
C CYS A 639 -21.01 17.60 3.70
N HIS A 640 -22.15 17.05 4.14
CA HIS A 640 -22.30 16.66 5.54
C HIS A 640 -21.23 15.63 5.95
N SER A 641 -20.79 15.68 7.20
CA SER A 641 -19.66 14.87 7.72
C SER A 641 -19.86 13.35 7.65
N SER A 642 -21.11 12.89 7.54
CA SER A 642 -21.47 11.48 7.35
C SER A 642 -21.36 11.01 5.89
N CYS A 643 -21.46 11.92 4.93
CA CYS A 643 -21.44 11.59 3.50
C CYS A 643 -20.00 11.48 2.98
N TYR A 644 -19.77 10.53 2.08
CA TYR A 644 -18.53 10.45 1.30
C TYR A 644 -18.63 11.20 -0.03
N THR A 645 -19.77 11.09 -0.72
CA THR A 645 -20.18 12.02 -1.79
C THR A 645 -21.60 12.50 -1.51
N CYS A 646 -21.99 13.65 -2.03
CA CYS A 646 -23.29 14.25 -1.78
C CYS A 646 -23.78 15.13 -2.94
N ARG A 647 -25.06 15.47 -2.91
CA ARG A 647 -25.69 16.51 -3.75
C ARG A 647 -25.88 17.86 -3.04
N GLY A 648 -25.61 17.91 -1.74
CA GLY A 648 -25.85 19.05 -0.87
C GLY A 648 -25.23 18.87 0.52
N SER A 649 -25.35 19.87 1.37
CA SER A 649 -24.75 19.89 2.72
C SER A 649 -25.58 19.18 3.79
N SER A 650 -26.75 18.60 3.44
CA SER A 650 -27.61 17.88 4.39
C SER A 650 -27.09 16.47 4.70
N PRO A 651 -27.32 15.92 5.90
CA PRO A 651 -27.16 14.48 6.18
C PRO A 651 -28.06 13.56 5.33
N LEU A 652 -29.04 14.13 4.60
CA LEU A 652 -29.96 13.44 3.69
C LEU A 652 -29.60 13.62 2.21
N ASP A 653 -28.51 14.33 1.88
CA ASP A 653 -28.05 14.54 0.50
C ASP A 653 -26.90 13.59 0.09
N CYS A 654 -26.59 12.57 0.90
CA CYS A 654 -25.50 11.64 0.62
C CYS A 654 -25.81 10.79 -0.64
N THR A 655 -24.81 10.66 -1.51
CA THR A 655 -24.81 9.74 -2.67
C THR A 655 -23.82 8.59 -2.52
N SER A 656 -22.96 8.63 -1.50
CA SER A 656 -22.19 7.50 -1.00
C SER A 656 -21.73 7.80 0.43
N CYS A 657 -21.28 6.77 1.16
CA CYS A 657 -21.00 6.85 2.59
C CYS A 657 -19.54 6.52 2.93
N LEU A 658 -19.07 7.05 4.05
CA LEU A 658 -17.74 6.75 4.57
C LEU A 658 -17.74 5.36 5.21
N PRO A 659 -16.84 4.43 4.79
CA PRO A 659 -16.71 3.13 5.45
C PRO A 659 -16.47 3.30 6.97
N PRO A 660 -17.11 2.50 7.84
CA PRO A 660 -17.93 1.32 7.57
C PRO A 660 -19.44 1.59 7.40
N SER A 661 -19.84 2.83 7.09
CA SER A 661 -21.25 3.22 6.99
C SER A 661 -21.86 2.84 5.63
N THR A 662 -23.12 2.41 5.62
CA THR A 662 -23.89 2.08 4.42
C THR A 662 -24.84 3.22 4.02
N LEU A 663 -25.16 3.30 2.72
CA LEU A 663 -26.09 4.30 2.18
C LEU A 663 -27.53 3.77 2.21
N ASP A 664 -28.43 4.51 2.84
CA ASP A 664 -29.87 4.40 2.63
C ASP A 664 -30.24 5.22 1.37
N GLU A 665 -30.44 4.53 0.24
CA GLU A 665 -30.77 5.17 -1.04
C GLU A 665 -32.15 5.86 -1.04
N GLN A 666 -33.08 5.47 -0.16
CA GLN A 666 -34.41 6.11 -0.08
C GLN A 666 -34.37 7.40 0.73
N ARG A 667 -33.49 7.48 1.73
CA ARG A 667 -33.33 8.66 2.59
C ARG A 667 -32.17 9.57 2.21
N GLY A 668 -31.31 9.13 1.28
CA GLY A 668 -30.05 9.81 0.95
C GLY A 668 -29.12 9.96 2.16
N SER A 669 -29.20 9.03 3.12
CA SER A 669 -28.55 9.18 4.42
C SER A 669 -27.60 8.02 4.72
N CYS A 670 -26.49 8.31 5.41
CA CYS A 670 -25.54 7.29 5.83
C CYS A 670 -25.87 6.75 7.22
N SER A 671 -26.15 5.44 7.29
CA SER A 671 -26.27 4.71 8.55
C SER A 671 -24.96 4.03 8.91
N GLY A 672 -24.47 4.24 10.13
CA GLY A 672 -23.43 3.37 10.70
C GLY A 672 -23.95 1.94 10.93
N PRO A 673 -23.08 1.00 11.32
CA PRO A 673 -23.48 -0.35 11.67
C PRO A 673 -24.61 -0.32 12.70
N ALA A 674 -25.72 -1.02 12.42
CA ALA A 674 -26.76 -1.17 13.42
C ALA A 674 -26.16 -1.88 14.64
N PRO A 675 -26.35 -1.36 15.88
CA PRO A 675 -25.98 -2.13 17.05
C PRO A 675 -26.77 -3.44 17.02
N ASP A 676 -26.04 -4.55 17.14
CA ASP A 676 -26.60 -5.88 16.98
C ASP A 676 -27.81 -6.06 17.89
N LYS A 677 -28.93 -6.56 17.33
CA LYS A 677 -30.18 -6.72 18.09
C LYS A 677 -30.01 -7.91 19.01
N GLY A 678 -29.45 -7.63 20.19
CA GLY A 678 -29.08 -8.63 21.19
C GLY A 678 -30.15 -9.69 21.37
N HIS A 679 -29.78 -10.93 21.12
CA HIS A 679 -30.57 -12.08 21.55
C HIS A 679 -30.74 -12.00 23.09
N PRO A 680 -31.94 -12.32 23.62
CA PRO A 680 -32.13 -12.35 25.06
C PRO A 680 -31.20 -13.43 25.66
N PRO A 681 -30.42 -13.12 26.70
CA PRO A 681 -29.50 -14.09 27.28
C PRO A 681 -30.27 -15.23 27.95
N PRO A 682 -29.81 -16.49 27.83
CA PRO A 682 -30.45 -17.60 28.52
C PRO A 682 -30.33 -17.45 30.03
N THR A 683 -31.41 -17.71 30.75
CA THR A 683 -31.44 -17.71 32.21
C THR A 683 -30.64 -18.88 32.78
N ALA A 684 -29.44 -18.60 33.28
CA ALA A 684 -28.67 -19.54 34.11
C ALA A 684 -27.97 -18.79 35.27
N THR A 685 -28.40 -19.09 36.49
CA THR A 685 -27.83 -18.57 37.74
C THR A 685 -26.48 -19.22 38.06
N ALA A 686 -25.39 -18.45 38.19
CA ALA A 686 -24.24 -18.83 39.00
C ALA A 686 -23.34 -17.63 39.36
N HIS A 687 -22.84 -17.61 40.60
CA HIS A 687 -21.86 -16.61 41.07
C HIS A 687 -20.45 -16.86 40.50
N ARG A 688 -19.73 -15.77 40.17
CA ARG A 688 -18.31 -15.57 40.55
C ARG A 688 -17.91 -14.10 40.42
N ARG A 689 -17.51 -13.47 41.53
CA ARG A 689 -16.95 -12.11 41.58
C ARG A 689 -15.42 -12.17 41.57
N SER A 690 -14.78 -11.15 41.00
CA SER A 690 -13.33 -11.00 40.92
C SER A 690 -12.69 -10.52 42.24
N PRO A 691 -11.41 -10.84 42.50
CA PRO A 691 -10.78 -10.61 43.80
C PRO A 691 -10.14 -9.20 43.90
N ALA A 692 -10.95 -8.17 44.11
CA ALA A 692 -10.44 -6.80 44.32
C ALA A 692 -11.18 -5.97 45.40
N GLN A 693 -12.15 -6.54 46.11
CA GLN A 693 -12.96 -5.83 47.12
C GLN A 693 -12.94 -6.46 48.53
N ALA A 694 -12.09 -7.48 48.76
CA ALA A 694 -12.12 -8.28 49.99
C ALA A 694 -11.30 -7.70 51.17
N MET A 695 -10.42 -6.71 50.97
CA MET A 695 -9.54 -6.19 52.05
C MET A 695 -10.06 -4.99 52.83
N VAL A 696 -11.21 -4.40 52.47
CA VAL A 696 -11.73 -3.18 53.15
C VAL A 696 -12.81 -3.49 54.20
N LEU A 697 -13.46 -4.67 54.14
CA LEU A 697 -14.50 -5.08 55.10
C LEU A 697 -14.00 -5.99 56.24
N ALA A 698 -12.77 -6.51 56.16
CA ALA A 698 -12.19 -7.39 57.17
C ALA A 698 -11.76 -6.69 58.48
N LEU A 699 -11.69 -5.35 58.49
CA LEU A 699 -11.22 -4.57 59.65
C LEU A 699 -12.33 -4.09 60.61
N ILE A 700 -13.61 -4.34 60.31
CA ILE A 700 -14.74 -3.85 61.13
C ILE A 700 -15.40 -4.99 61.94
N ALA A 701 -15.26 -6.25 61.53
CA ALA A 701 -15.89 -7.40 62.17
C ALA A 701 -15.10 -8.03 63.35
N VAL A 702 -13.91 -7.50 63.69
CA VAL A 702 -13.12 -7.95 64.85
C VAL A 702 -13.49 -7.21 66.15
N ALA A 703 -14.35 -6.19 66.08
CA ALA A 703 -14.68 -5.32 67.20
C ALA A 703 -15.77 -5.86 68.16
N PHE A 704 -16.58 -6.84 67.74
CA PHE A 704 -17.67 -7.41 68.54
C PHE A 704 -17.73 -8.93 68.36
N GLY A 705 -17.33 -9.66 69.39
CA GLY A 705 -17.15 -11.11 69.32
C GLY A 705 -18.29 -11.94 69.90
N SER A 706 -18.03 -13.25 69.85
CA SER A 706 -18.64 -14.31 70.67
C SER A 706 -19.94 -14.95 70.13
N PRO A 707 -20.14 -16.27 70.37
CA PRO A 707 -20.63 -17.19 69.32
C PRO A 707 -21.82 -18.07 69.76
N LEU A 708 -22.24 -19.04 68.93
CA LEU A 708 -22.78 -20.38 69.34
C LEU A 708 -23.15 -21.28 68.12
N LEU A 709 -22.65 -22.53 68.13
CA LEU A 709 -23.21 -23.78 67.53
C LEU A 709 -23.54 -23.87 66.01
N CYS A 710 -23.77 -25.06 65.42
CA CYS A 710 -22.96 -26.30 65.36
C CYS A 710 -23.52 -27.22 64.25
N SER A 711 -22.67 -28.07 63.66
CA SER A 711 -22.99 -29.40 63.05
C SER A 711 -24.22 -29.61 62.14
N MET A 712 -23.99 -30.04 60.88
CA MET A 712 -24.09 -31.47 60.50
C MET A 712 -23.79 -31.73 59.01
N LEU A 713 -23.04 -32.82 58.75
CA LEU A 713 -22.72 -33.41 57.45
C LEU A 713 -23.86 -34.33 56.95
N LEU A 714 -23.91 -34.70 55.65
CA LEU A 714 -23.44 -36.01 55.12
C LEU A 714 -23.92 -36.36 53.68
N VAL A 715 -23.20 -37.31 53.06
CA VAL A 715 -23.46 -38.08 51.81
C VAL A 715 -23.39 -37.31 50.45
N GLY A 716 -22.72 -37.80 49.40
CA GLY A 716 -21.80 -38.94 49.28
C GLY A 716 -21.53 -39.42 47.83
N CYS A 717 -20.27 -39.77 47.55
CA CYS A 717 -19.75 -40.70 46.51
C CYS A 717 -19.91 -40.46 44.99
N LEU A 718 -18.74 -40.22 44.38
CA LEU A 718 -18.20 -40.57 43.04
C LEU A 718 -18.25 -42.10 42.71
N PRO A 719 -17.80 -42.62 41.53
CA PRO A 719 -17.77 -42.07 40.14
C PRO A 719 -17.95 -43.10 38.97
N LEU A 720 -17.96 -42.60 37.71
CA LEU A 720 -17.25 -43.09 36.49
C LEU A 720 -17.27 -44.59 36.04
N TRP A 721 -17.75 -44.89 34.81
CA TRP A 721 -16.89 -45.24 33.62
C TRP A 721 -17.65 -45.60 32.30
N VAL A 722 -17.06 -45.21 31.16
CA VAL A 722 -16.90 -45.88 29.83
C VAL A 722 -18.09 -46.56 29.10
N GLY A 723 -18.26 -46.26 27.80
CA GLY A 723 -18.55 -47.28 26.78
C GLY A 723 -19.65 -47.00 25.73
N SER A 724 -19.24 -46.61 24.51
CA SER A 724 -19.96 -46.93 23.25
C SER A 724 -19.55 -48.37 22.81
N PRO A 725 -20.32 -49.15 21.99
CA PRO A 725 -20.91 -48.70 20.71
C PRO A 725 -22.18 -49.40 20.17
N SER A 726 -22.55 -49.03 18.93
CA SER A 726 -23.12 -49.86 17.84
C SER A 726 -24.65 -50.02 17.62
N THR A 727 -25.02 -49.75 16.36
CA THR A 727 -26.05 -50.39 15.49
C THR A 727 -27.55 -50.39 15.86
N GLY A 728 -28.36 -49.83 14.93
CA GLY A 728 -29.34 -50.65 14.19
C GLY A 728 -30.84 -50.28 14.29
N GLY A 729 -31.48 -50.10 13.12
CA GLY A 729 -32.77 -50.76 12.85
C GLY A 729 -34.09 -49.97 12.87
N HIS A 730 -34.46 -49.43 11.70
CA HIS A 730 -35.77 -49.58 11.02
C HIS A 730 -37.17 -49.26 11.64
N SER A 731 -37.98 -48.63 10.77
CA SER A 731 -39.42 -48.91 10.49
C SER A 731 -40.53 -48.40 11.46
N SER A 732 -41.76 -48.06 11.03
CA SER A 732 -42.32 -47.64 9.71
C SER A 732 -43.81 -47.20 9.81
N HIS A 733 -44.20 -46.13 9.07
CA HIS A 733 -45.55 -45.93 8.45
C HIS A 733 -46.85 -45.88 9.34
N PRO A 734 -48.07 -45.64 8.78
CA PRO A 734 -48.51 -44.48 7.97
C PRO A 734 -49.95 -43.97 8.33
N LEU A 735 -50.51 -43.02 7.55
CA LEU A 735 -51.92 -42.83 7.08
C LEU A 735 -52.14 -41.33 6.74
N LEU A 736 -52.33 -40.86 5.50
CA LEU A 736 -53.51 -40.93 4.59
C LEU A 736 -54.79 -40.23 5.08
N TRP A 737 -55.23 -39.18 4.36
CA TRP A 737 -56.50 -39.14 3.60
C TRP A 737 -56.55 -37.95 2.61
N ALA A 738 -57.50 -37.95 1.67
CA ALA A 738 -57.50 -37.07 0.47
C ALA A 738 -58.87 -36.42 0.17
N GLY A 739 -58.90 -35.43 -0.74
CA GLY A 739 -60.11 -34.79 -1.30
C GLY A 739 -59.77 -33.94 -2.54
N THR A 740 -60.65 -33.88 -3.55
CA THR A 740 -60.27 -33.55 -4.96
C THR A 740 -61.36 -32.77 -5.76
N TRP A 741 -61.16 -32.61 -7.09
CA TRP A 741 -62.12 -32.16 -8.16
C TRP A 741 -62.23 -30.62 -8.37
N LEU A 742 -62.23 -29.98 -9.56
CA LEU A 742 -62.01 -30.25 -11.02
C LEU A 742 -61.79 -28.86 -11.75
N ARG A 743 -61.52 -28.65 -13.06
CA ARG A 743 -60.84 -29.34 -14.20
C ARG A 743 -61.02 -28.50 -15.49
N LEU A 744 -60.04 -28.41 -16.40
CA LEU A 744 -60.13 -28.14 -17.88
C LEU A 744 -58.66 -28.13 -18.44
N SER A 745 -58.12 -29.21 -19.04
CA SER A 745 -58.06 -29.56 -20.49
C SER A 745 -57.30 -28.54 -21.39
N ARG A 746 -56.37 -28.88 -22.31
CA ARG A 746 -56.14 -30.11 -23.14
C ARG A 746 -54.64 -30.40 -23.43
N ASN A 747 -54.37 -31.59 -24.00
CA ASN A 747 -53.06 -32.22 -24.29
C ASN A 747 -52.42 -31.80 -25.65
N TRP A 748 -51.13 -32.12 -25.88
CA TRP A 748 -50.64 -33.22 -26.78
C TRP A 748 -49.08 -33.32 -26.80
N CYS A 749 -48.50 -34.31 -27.48
CA CYS A 749 -47.27 -35.00 -27.02
C CYS A 749 -46.21 -35.34 -28.12
N VAL A 750 -44.92 -35.01 -27.85
CA VAL A 750 -43.64 -35.69 -28.23
C VAL A 750 -43.23 -35.81 -29.76
N PRO A 751 -42.09 -36.42 -30.20
CA PRO A 751 -41.14 -35.74 -31.12
C PRO A 751 -40.77 -36.54 -32.41
N GLN A 752 -39.82 -36.03 -33.24
CA GLN A 752 -38.96 -36.70 -34.27
C GLN A 752 -38.25 -35.59 -35.11
N PRO A 753 -37.13 -35.79 -35.87
CA PRO A 753 -36.94 -36.88 -36.85
C PRO A 753 -35.55 -37.54 -36.98
N ARG A 754 -35.54 -38.68 -37.70
CA ARG A 754 -34.38 -39.37 -38.31
C ARG A 754 -34.15 -38.96 -39.80
N PRO A 755 -32.99 -39.31 -40.42
CA PRO A 755 -32.59 -38.84 -41.77
C PRO A 755 -32.76 -39.88 -42.91
N HIS A 756 -32.62 -39.42 -44.17
CA HIS A 756 -32.12 -40.05 -45.42
C HIS A 756 -32.33 -39.01 -46.57
N GLY A 757 -31.63 -38.94 -47.72
CA GLY A 757 -30.44 -39.58 -48.33
C GLY A 757 -29.96 -38.65 -49.48
N THR A 758 -29.27 -39.00 -50.58
CA THR A 758 -28.61 -40.20 -51.16
C THR A 758 -27.65 -39.74 -52.30
N ALA A 759 -26.67 -40.57 -52.70
CA ALA A 759 -25.84 -40.51 -53.94
C ALA A 759 -24.79 -39.36 -54.07
N ASP A 760 -23.53 -39.57 -54.52
CA ASP A 760 -22.86 -40.78 -55.05
C ASP A 760 -21.32 -40.85 -54.82
N HIS A 761 -20.84 -42.10 -54.71
CA HIS A 761 -19.51 -42.70 -54.99
C HIS A 761 -18.18 -42.36 -54.24
N CYS A 762 -17.39 -43.44 -54.08
CA CYS A 762 -16.16 -43.66 -53.29
C CYS A 762 -14.89 -43.75 -54.23
N PRO A 763 -13.67 -44.24 -53.86
CA PRO A 763 -13.22 -44.85 -52.60
C PRO A 763 -11.79 -44.55 -52.04
N ASP A 764 -11.62 -44.95 -50.78
CA ASP A 764 -10.46 -45.54 -50.06
C ASP A 764 -8.99 -45.24 -50.45
N TRP A 765 -8.17 -44.89 -49.43
CA TRP A 765 -6.76 -45.27 -49.34
C TRP A 765 -6.34 -45.65 -47.90
N HIS A 766 -5.60 -46.75 -47.77
CA HIS A 766 -5.03 -47.30 -46.54
C HIS A 766 -3.77 -46.55 -46.07
N PRO A 767 -3.37 -46.66 -44.77
CA PRO A 767 -2.02 -46.34 -44.32
C PRO A 767 -1.05 -47.50 -44.60
N SER A 768 0.21 -47.19 -44.91
CA SER A 768 1.26 -48.18 -45.13
C SER A 768 2.63 -47.70 -44.63
N GLU A 769 3.27 -48.50 -43.79
CA GLU A 769 4.73 -48.45 -43.55
C GLU A 769 5.48 -48.77 -44.87
N PRO A 770 6.81 -48.54 -44.93
CA PRO A 770 7.67 -49.70 -44.66
C PRO A 770 8.98 -49.39 -43.92
N ALA A 771 9.52 -50.42 -43.25
CA ALA A 771 10.89 -50.45 -42.76
C ALA A 771 11.75 -51.43 -43.59
N LEU A 772 12.86 -50.93 -44.14
CA LEU A 772 14.05 -51.64 -44.64
C LEU A 772 15.18 -50.59 -44.59
N GLY A 773 16.42 -50.86 -44.16
CA GLY A 773 17.11 -52.13 -43.95
C GLY A 773 18.48 -52.05 -44.63
N GLY A 774 19.50 -51.46 -43.98
CA GLY A 774 20.81 -51.23 -44.59
C GLY A 774 21.94 -51.06 -43.56
N GLN A 775 22.72 -52.13 -43.35
CA GLN A 775 23.93 -52.09 -42.52
C GLN A 775 25.14 -51.62 -43.34
N ALA A 776 25.97 -50.76 -42.75
CA ALA A 776 27.40 -50.68 -43.06
C ALA A 776 28.19 -50.38 -41.79
N ARG A 777 29.27 -51.13 -41.55
CA ARG A 777 30.18 -50.95 -40.40
C ARG A 777 31.29 -49.96 -40.74
N GLY A 778 31.79 -49.25 -39.73
CA GLY A 778 33.05 -48.49 -39.83
C GLY A 778 33.21 -47.51 -38.67
N GLY A 779 33.85 -47.93 -37.58
CA GLY A 779 34.16 -47.02 -36.47
C GLY A 779 35.59 -46.46 -36.57
N TYR A 780 35.87 -45.38 -35.84
CA TYR A 780 37.18 -45.11 -35.25
C TYR A 780 37.02 -44.19 -34.02
N MET A 781 37.88 -44.40 -33.01
CA MET A 781 38.03 -43.51 -31.86
C MET A 781 38.66 -42.17 -32.27
N GLY A 782 38.46 -41.11 -31.48
CA GLY A 782 39.11 -39.83 -31.75
C GLY A 782 38.81 -38.70 -30.76
N SER A 783 38.99 -38.91 -29.45
CA SER A 783 39.03 -37.81 -28.48
C SER A 783 40.34 -37.02 -28.66
N CYS A 784 40.28 -35.68 -28.79
CA CYS A 784 41.43 -34.81 -28.53
C CYS A 784 41.01 -33.38 -28.17
N ASN A 785 41.59 -32.87 -27.07
CA ASN A 785 41.64 -31.44 -26.77
C ASN A 785 42.51 -30.72 -27.81
N LEU A 786 42.28 -29.42 -28.00
CA LEU A 786 43.25 -28.52 -28.63
C LEU A 786 43.26 -27.17 -27.90
N ASP A 787 44.20 -27.04 -26.96
CA ASP A 787 44.82 -25.76 -26.65
C ASP A 787 45.64 -25.31 -27.87
N LEU A 788 45.55 -24.04 -28.26
CA LEU A 788 46.57 -23.40 -29.10
C LEU A 788 46.83 -21.97 -28.61
N ALA A 789 48.07 -21.74 -28.20
CA ALA A 789 48.62 -20.42 -27.93
C ALA A 789 49.03 -19.72 -29.26
N GLY A 790 49.17 -18.38 -29.21
CA GLY A 790 49.80 -17.60 -30.29
C GLY A 790 51.31 -17.86 -30.43
N PRO A 791 52.03 -17.11 -31.29
CA PRO A 791 52.41 -15.73 -30.89
C PRO A 791 52.63 -14.72 -32.05
N SER A 792 53.16 -13.52 -31.72
CA SER A 792 53.96 -12.60 -32.59
C SER A 792 53.18 -11.69 -33.58
N GLU A 793 53.43 -10.36 -33.74
CA GLU A 793 54.45 -9.46 -33.17
C GLU A 793 54.16 -7.92 -33.30
N ARG A 794 54.77 -7.15 -32.37
CA ARG A 794 55.37 -5.77 -32.44
C ARG A 794 54.63 -4.46 -32.81
N GLY A 795 54.88 -3.46 -31.94
CA GLY A 795 54.74 -1.99 -32.10
C GLY A 795 53.95 -1.38 -30.92
N GLY A 796 54.48 -0.66 -29.91
CA GLY A 796 55.55 0.35 -29.87
C GLY A 796 54.91 1.73 -30.14
N GLU A 797 54.83 2.73 -29.26
CA GLU A 797 55.60 3.19 -28.05
C GLU A 797 54.62 3.65 -26.92
N ARG A 798 54.92 3.60 -25.61
CA ARG A 798 55.67 4.57 -24.76
C ARG A 798 55.20 6.04 -24.90
N GLU A 799 55.04 6.85 -23.84
CA GLU A 799 55.56 6.82 -22.46
C GLU A 799 54.73 7.71 -21.48
N ARG A 800 54.77 7.39 -20.15
CA ARG A 800 54.75 8.33 -18.98
C ARG A 800 53.57 9.30 -18.70
N GLU A 801 53.40 9.85 -17.51
CA GLU A 801 53.59 9.42 -16.09
C GLU A 801 52.94 10.50 -15.17
N ARG A 802 52.50 10.11 -13.97
CA ARG A 802 52.44 10.91 -12.71
C ARG A 802 51.38 12.00 -12.44
N GLU A 803 50.78 11.83 -11.25
CA GLU A 803 50.62 12.77 -10.12
C GLU A 803 49.98 14.15 -10.44
N VAL A 804 48.87 14.54 -9.80
CA VAL A 804 48.52 14.42 -8.37
C VAL A 804 47.11 13.90 -8.13
#